data_AF-A0A151U740-F1
#
_entry.id   AF-A0A151U740-F1
#
_cell.length_a   1.000
_cell.length_b   1.000
_cell.length_c   1.000
_cell.angle_alpha   90.00
_cell.angle_beta   90.00
_cell.angle_gamma   90.00
#
_symmetry.space_group_name_H-M   'P 1'
#
loop_
_entity.id
_entity.type
_entity.pdbx_description
1 polymer ?
#
loop_
_entity_poly.entity_id
_entity_poly.type
_entity_poly.pdbx_seq_one_letter_code
_entity_poly.pdbx_strand_id
1 'polypeptide(L)'
;MLSLPRDVKLHYMRNILLRYLPETDRIRIQKHKEYRQRIIFNYPPLYKEIYTMAAEKFFTPSFLRAIRQNTEASFRSIITEPSRGIYTFEMLQPQFCEMLISEVDHFERWVHDSKFRIMRPNTMNQYGAVLDDFGLEAMLDRLMSDFICPIARVFYTEIGGSSLDSHHGFVVEYGINRDLELGFHVDDAEVSLNICLGKEFSGGELFFRGVRCDEHVNSETKPGEIFDYSHVPGHAILHPGRHRHGARPTTSGNRMNLILWCRSSAFRELKKYQRDFSSWCGECKRKKKEKERLLVLATQQKSIASPGRGILAIDESNATCGKRLASIGLDNTEVNRQAYRQLLLTTPGLGEYISGAILFEETLYQSTTDGKKFVDCLRNENIVPGIKVDKGLVPLPGSNNESWCQGLDGLASRSAEYYKQGARFAKWRTVVSIPCGPSALAVKEAAWGLARYAAISQDNGLVPIVEPEILLDGDHPIERTLEVAEKVWSEVFFYLAENNVIFEGILLKPSMVTPGAEHKEKASPETIAKHTLTMLRRRVPPAVPGIMFLSGGQSEVEATLNLNAMNQSPNPWHVSFSYARALQNTVLKTWQGHPENVEAAQKALLVRAKANSLAQLGRYSAEGENEEAKKGMFVKGYTY
;
A
#
# COMPACT_ATOMS: atom_id res chain seq x y z
N MET A 1 37.07 -1.05 -26.25
CA MET A 1 36.16 -1.49 -25.17
C MET A 1 34.90 -2.19 -25.69
N LEU A 2 34.18 -1.65 -26.68
CA LEU A 2 32.88 -2.19 -27.12
C LEU A 2 32.93 -3.62 -27.71
N SER A 3 34.03 -4.01 -28.34
CA SER A 3 34.24 -5.35 -28.93
C SER A 3 34.81 -6.39 -27.96
N LEU A 4 35.13 -6.03 -26.72
CA LEU A 4 35.76 -6.95 -25.77
C LEU A 4 34.74 -7.86 -25.06
N PRO A 5 35.17 -9.05 -24.58
CA PRO A 5 34.38 -9.92 -23.73
C PRO A 5 33.85 -9.22 -22.46
N ARG A 6 32.73 -9.72 -21.92
CA ARG A 6 32.00 -9.10 -20.80
C ARG A 6 32.86 -9.00 -19.53
N ASP A 7 33.66 -10.02 -19.25
CA ASP A 7 34.62 -10.12 -18.15
C ASP A 7 35.71 -9.04 -18.24
N VAL A 8 36.27 -8.80 -19.43
CA VAL A 8 37.26 -7.74 -19.66
C VAL A 8 36.64 -6.36 -19.45
N LYS A 9 35.40 -6.16 -19.94
CA LYS A 9 34.64 -4.92 -19.74
C LYS A 9 34.35 -4.69 -18.25
N LEU A 10 33.91 -5.72 -17.55
CA LEU A 10 33.64 -5.70 -16.11
C LEU A 10 34.90 -5.35 -15.32
N HIS A 11 36.03 -5.98 -15.64
CA HIS A 11 37.31 -5.70 -14.99
C HIS A 11 37.77 -4.26 -15.23
N TYR A 12 37.64 -3.75 -16.46
CA TYR A 12 37.94 -2.36 -16.79
C TYR A 12 37.04 -1.38 -16.04
N MET A 13 35.73 -1.60 -15.99
CA MET A 13 34.79 -0.77 -15.25
C MET A 13 35.06 -0.82 -13.74
N ARG A 14 35.35 -2.00 -13.18
CA ARG A 14 35.72 -2.16 -11.77
C ARG A 14 36.97 -1.36 -11.43
N ASN A 15 37.99 -1.38 -12.31
CA ASN A 15 39.20 -0.58 -12.14
C ASN A 15 38.95 0.93 -12.20
N ILE A 16 38.00 1.39 -13.04
CA ILE A 16 37.59 2.79 -13.05
C ILE A 16 36.88 3.14 -11.73
N LEU A 17 35.87 2.36 -11.33
CA LEU A 17 35.09 2.61 -10.11
C LEU A 17 35.97 2.62 -8.85
N LEU A 18 36.96 1.71 -8.77
CA LEU A 18 37.95 1.70 -7.68
C LEU A 18 38.73 3.02 -7.56
N ARG A 19 38.93 3.77 -8.66
CA ARG A 19 39.62 5.07 -8.63
C ARG A 19 38.74 6.19 -8.05
N TYR A 20 37.42 6.04 -8.10
CA TYR A 20 36.47 7.02 -7.57
C TYR A 20 36.03 6.72 -6.12
N LEU A 21 36.49 5.62 -5.53
CA LEU A 21 36.27 5.36 -4.12
C LEU A 21 37.08 6.33 -3.23
N PRO A 22 36.54 6.70 -2.04
CA PRO A 22 37.29 7.43 -1.03
C PRO A 22 38.63 6.77 -0.72
N GLU A 23 39.66 7.57 -0.45
CA GLU A 23 41.02 7.06 -0.23
C GLU A 23 41.10 6.03 0.90
N THR A 24 40.33 6.24 1.97
CA THR A 24 40.21 5.31 3.10
C THR A 24 39.71 3.93 2.67
N ASP A 25 38.76 3.87 1.74
CA ASP A 25 38.18 2.60 1.25
C ASP A 25 39.16 1.88 0.33
N ARG A 26 39.88 2.63 -0.51
CA ARG A 26 40.94 2.08 -1.37
C ARG A 26 42.05 1.43 -0.55
N ILE A 27 42.53 2.13 0.48
CA ILE A 27 43.54 1.61 1.41
C ILE A 27 43.03 0.34 2.12
N ARG A 28 41.76 0.34 2.56
CA ARG A 28 41.17 -0.81 3.24
C ARG A 28 41.11 -2.04 2.33
N ILE A 29 40.64 -1.88 1.08
CA ILE A 29 40.54 -2.95 0.09
C ILE A 29 41.94 -3.52 -0.23
N GLN A 30 42.92 -2.63 -0.43
CA GLN A 30 44.29 -3.04 -0.74
C GLN A 30 44.93 -3.84 0.42
N LYS A 31 44.83 -3.34 1.66
CA LYS A 31 45.32 -4.05 2.85
C LYS A 31 44.67 -5.42 3.02
N HIS A 32 43.37 -5.51 2.76
CA HIS A 32 42.64 -6.78 2.83
C HIS A 32 43.11 -7.77 1.77
N LYS A 33 43.37 -7.31 0.54
CA LYS A 33 43.93 -8.13 -0.53
C LYS A 33 45.33 -8.66 -0.20
N GLU A 34 46.21 -7.80 0.30
CA GLU A 34 47.57 -8.17 0.73
C GLU A 34 47.54 -9.19 1.87
N TYR A 35 46.64 -8.98 2.84
CA TYR A 35 46.41 -9.91 3.93
C TYR A 35 46.04 -11.32 3.43
N ARG A 36 45.05 -11.43 2.52
CA ARG A 36 44.63 -12.71 1.93
C ARG A 36 45.75 -13.38 1.13
N GLN A 37 46.42 -12.62 0.27
CA GLN A 37 47.53 -13.14 -0.54
C GLN A 37 48.65 -13.71 0.32
N ARG A 38 48.96 -13.06 1.46
CA ARG A 38 49.97 -13.56 2.39
C ARG A 38 49.56 -14.89 3.04
N ILE A 39 48.28 -15.07 3.38
CA ILE A 39 47.80 -16.36 3.90
C ILE A 39 47.88 -17.43 2.82
N ILE A 40 47.27 -17.18 1.66
CA ILE A 40 47.20 -18.14 0.54
C ILE A 40 48.59 -18.60 0.09
N PHE A 41 49.59 -17.71 0.13
CA PHE A 41 50.96 -18.05 -0.24
C PHE A 41 51.67 -18.95 0.77
N ASN A 42 51.37 -18.82 2.07
CA ASN A 42 52.11 -19.51 3.13
C ASN A 42 51.38 -20.72 3.73
N TYR A 43 50.06 -20.80 3.60
CA TYR A 43 49.26 -21.89 4.14
C TYR A 43 49.26 -23.09 3.17
N PRO A 44 49.73 -24.28 3.58
CA PRO A 44 49.64 -25.49 2.78
C PRO A 44 48.26 -26.17 2.97
N PRO A 45 47.39 -26.24 1.94
CA PRO A 45 46.07 -26.84 2.10
C PRO A 45 46.12 -28.35 2.35
N LEU A 46 45.24 -28.85 3.23
CA LEU A 46 45.15 -30.28 3.55
C LEU A 46 44.45 -31.07 2.43
N TYR A 47 43.35 -30.53 1.90
CA TYR A 47 42.53 -31.13 0.85
C TYR A 47 42.36 -30.17 -0.34
N LYS A 48 43.21 -30.31 -1.35
CA LYS A 48 43.16 -29.50 -2.59
C LYS A 48 41.82 -29.57 -3.32
N GLU A 49 41.05 -30.64 -3.12
CA GLU A 49 39.77 -30.86 -3.78
C GLU A 49 38.70 -29.87 -3.30
N ILE A 50 38.76 -29.43 -2.04
CA ILE A 50 37.80 -28.45 -1.47
C ILE A 50 37.86 -27.13 -2.27
N TYR A 51 39.04 -26.76 -2.76
CA TYR A 51 39.28 -25.51 -3.49
C TYR A 51 38.73 -25.49 -4.92
N THR A 52 38.34 -26.65 -5.47
CA THR A 52 37.98 -26.78 -6.89
C THR A 52 36.51 -27.13 -7.15
N MET A 53 35.62 -26.98 -6.15
CA MET A 53 34.17 -27.27 -6.23
C MET A 53 33.86 -28.59 -6.96
N ALA A 54 34.23 -29.70 -6.33
CA ALA A 54 33.92 -31.05 -6.83
C ALA A 54 32.48 -31.44 -6.43
N ALA A 55 31.48 -30.88 -7.13
CA ALA A 55 30.06 -30.95 -6.76
C ALA A 55 29.55 -32.36 -6.40
N GLU A 56 29.92 -33.39 -7.16
CA GLU A 56 29.51 -34.80 -6.91
C GLU A 56 30.07 -35.40 -5.60
N LYS A 57 31.20 -34.88 -5.11
CA LYS A 57 31.77 -35.25 -3.81
C LYS A 57 31.20 -34.43 -2.66
N PHE A 58 30.64 -33.25 -2.95
CA PHE A 58 30.24 -32.29 -1.93
C PHE A 58 28.77 -32.46 -1.56
N PHE A 59 27.93 -32.66 -2.56
CA PHE A 59 26.48 -32.59 -2.42
C PHE A 59 25.82 -33.95 -2.53
N THR A 60 24.68 -34.10 -1.87
CA THR A 60 23.89 -35.33 -2.00
C THR A 60 23.35 -35.51 -3.43
N PRO A 61 23.17 -36.75 -3.92
CA PRO A 61 22.65 -37.00 -5.26
C PRO A 61 21.23 -36.44 -5.49
N SER A 62 20.40 -36.38 -4.45
CA SER A 62 19.07 -35.78 -4.48
C SER A 62 19.15 -34.27 -4.73
N PHE A 63 20.02 -33.57 -3.98
CA PHE A 63 20.25 -32.14 -4.14
C PHE A 63 20.75 -31.79 -5.54
N LEU A 64 21.78 -32.48 -6.03
CA LEU A 64 22.35 -32.23 -7.36
C LEU A 64 21.33 -32.44 -8.48
N ARG A 65 20.48 -33.47 -8.36
CA ARG A 65 19.41 -33.74 -9.33
C ARG A 65 18.42 -32.58 -9.39
N ALA A 66 18.01 -32.05 -8.25
CA ALA A 66 17.09 -30.93 -8.18
C ALA A 66 17.70 -29.65 -8.81
N ILE A 67 18.99 -29.39 -8.55
CA ILE A 67 19.75 -28.27 -9.14
C ILE A 67 19.89 -28.41 -10.66
N ARG A 68 20.18 -29.63 -11.16
CA ARG A 68 20.27 -29.88 -12.61
C ARG A 68 18.94 -29.68 -13.34
N GLN A 69 17.83 -30.07 -12.71
CA GLN A 69 16.49 -29.86 -13.27
C GLN A 69 16.11 -28.38 -13.24
N ASN A 70 16.54 -27.64 -12.21
CA ASN A 70 16.40 -26.19 -12.10
C ASN A 70 14.95 -25.70 -12.27
N THR A 71 14.00 -26.35 -11.59
CA THR A 71 12.58 -25.96 -11.60
C THR A 71 12.06 -25.78 -10.19
N GLU A 72 11.00 -25.01 -10.00
CA GLU A 72 10.34 -24.88 -8.71
C GLU A 72 9.88 -26.25 -8.16
N ALA A 73 9.32 -27.11 -9.01
CA ALA A 73 8.89 -28.46 -8.63
C ALA A 73 10.07 -29.33 -8.14
N SER A 74 11.21 -29.27 -8.82
CA SER A 74 12.40 -30.03 -8.43
C SER A 74 12.98 -29.54 -7.10
N PHE A 75 13.00 -28.23 -6.85
CA PHE A 75 13.43 -27.69 -5.55
C PHE A 75 12.46 -28.06 -4.42
N ARG A 76 11.14 -27.93 -4.67
CA ARG A 76 10.11 -28.32 -3.68
C ARG A 76 10.15 -29.80 -3.32
N SER A 77 10.71 -30.66 -4.18
CA SER A 77 10.85 -32.10 -3.90
C SER A 77 11.91 -32.43 -2.84
N ILE A 78 12.86 -31.51 -2.59
CA ILE A 78 13.97 -31.71 -1.63
C ILE A 78 13.95 -30.75 -0.44
N ILE A 79 13.11 -29.72 -0.48
CA ILE A 79 13.05 -28.64 0.52
C ILE A 79 11.76 -28.75 1.34
N THR A 80 11.89 -28.58 2.66
CA THR A 80 10.76 -28.33 3.57
C THR A 80 10.77 -26.88 4.03
N GLU A 81 9.58 -26.26 4.14
CA GLU A 81 9.39 -24.91 4.70
C GLU A 81 8.75 -25.02 6.10
N PRO A 82 9.52 -25.29 7.17
CA PRO A 82 8.96 -25.46 8.52
C PRO A 82 8.39 -24.16 9.11
N SER A 83 8.84 -23.00 8.62
CA SER A 83 8.33 -21.69 8.97
C SER A 83 8.44 -20.77 7.75
N ARG A 84 7.58 -19.76 7.66
CA ARG A 84 7.47 -18.91 6.46
C ARG A 84 8.82 -18.30 6.07
N GLY A 85 9.30 -18.64 4.88
CA GLY A 85 10.57 -18.18 4.35
C GLY A 85 11.79 -18.79 5.03
N ILE A 86 11.64 -19.87 5.79
CA ILE A 86 12.76 -20.67 6.30
C ILE A 86 12.70 -22.00 5.58
N TYR A 87 13.74 -22.33 4.82
CA TYR A 87 13.82 -23.58 4.07
C TYR A 87 14.91 -24.47 4.63
N THR A 88 14.60 -25.75 4.80
CA THR A 88 15.52 -26.77 5.32
C THR A 88 15.62 -27.93 4.35
N PHE A 89 16.83 -28.43 4.13
CA PHE A 89 17.09 -29.52 3.18
C PHE A 89 18.44 -30.20 3.44
N GLU A 90 18.54 -31.48 3.11
CA GLU A 90 19.80 -32.21 3.08
C GLU A 90 20.64 -31.71 1.89
N MET A 91 21.86 -31.26 2.16
CA MET A 91 22.70 -30.61 1.15
C MET A 91 24.05 -31.28 0.97
N LEU A 92 24.80 -31.47 2.06
CA LEU A 92 26.19 -31.94 2.01
C LEU A 92 26.32 -33.42 2.34
N GLN A 93 27.24 -34.10 1.66
CA GLN A 93 27.64 -35.46 2.02
C GLN A 93 28.46 -35.45 3.32
N PRO A 94 28.33 -36.46 4.21
CA PRO A 94 29.09 -36.54 5.45
C PRO A 94 30.61 -36.45 5.24
N GLN A 95 31.13 -37.11 4.19
CA GLN A 95 32.56 -37.09 3.87
C GLN A 95 33.06 -35.66 3.59
N PHE A 96 32.29 -34.84 2.89
CA PHE A 96 32.68 -33.45 2.63
C PHE A 96 32.65 -32.61 3.90
N CYS A 97 31.66 -32.82 4.78
CA CYS A 97 31.62 -32.18 6.08
C CYS A 97 32.89 -32.47 6.89
N GLU A 98 33.32 -33.74 6.98
CA GLU A 98 34.55 -34.13 7.67
C GLU A 98 35.81 -33.50 7.05
N MET A 99 35.90 -33.47 5.72
CA MET A 99 37.00 -32.84 5.00
C MET A 99 37.08 -31.34 5.30
N LEU A 100 35.95 -30.62 5.27
CA LEU A 100 35.91 -29.18 5.53
C LEU A 100 36.24 -28.87 7.01
N ILE A 101 35.70 -29.65 7.95
CA ILE A 101 36.06 -29.53 9.38
C ILE A 101 37.57 -29.71 9.55
N SER A 102 38.14 -30.76 8.94
CA SER A 102 39.57 -31.08 9.06
C SER A 102 40.45 -30.01 8.42
N GLU A 103 40.03 -29.42 7.30
CA GLU A 103 40.73 -28.31 6.65
C GLU A 103 40.73 -27.06 7.54
N VAL A 104 39.59 -26.71 8.15
CA VAL A 104 39.50 -25.56 9.07
C VAL A 104 40.35 -25.80 10.32
N ASP A 105 40.24 -26.99 10.94
CA ASP A 105 41.06 -27.34 12.11
C ASP A 105 42.57 -27.35 11.75
N HIS A 106 42.94 -27.70 10.51
CA HIS A 106 44.33 -27.63 10.02
C HIS A 106 44.79 -26.18 9.85
N PHE A 107 43.95 -25.34 9.26
CA PHE A 107 44.20 -23.91 9.10
C PHE A 107 44.40 -23.22 10.46
N GLU A 108 43.51 -23.45 11.42
CA GLU A 108 43.62 -22.85 12.75
C GLU A 108 44.91 -23.27 13.48
N ARG A 109 45.30 -24.55 13.37
CA ARG A 109 46.59 -25.04 13.90
C ARG A 109 47.77 -24.34 13.24
N TRP A 110 47.76 -24.22 11.91
CA TRP A 110 48.81 -23.50 11.18
C TRP A 110 48.88 -22.02 11.59
N VAL A 111 47.74 -21.35 11.78
CA VAL A 111 47.67 -19.96 12.25
C VAL A 111 48.30 -19.82 13.64
N HIS A 112 47.96 -20.72 14.56
CA HIS A 112 48.52 -20.76 15.91
C HIS A 112 50.04 -20.95 15.90
N ASP A 113 50.52 -21.96 15.18
CA ASP A 113 51.94 -22.34 15.16
C ASP A 113 52.79 -21.29 14.43
N SER A 114 52.26 -20.72 13.35
CA SER A 114 52.91 -19.64 12.59
C SER A 114 52.75 -18.26 13.23
N LYS A 115 51.99 -18.15 14.35
CA LYS A 115 51.63 -16.90 15.03
C LYS A 115 51.04 -15.85 14.09
N PHE A 116 50.30 -16.31 13.08
CA PHE A 116 49.64 -15.43 12.12
C PHE A 116 48.42 -14.79 12.81
N ARG A 117 48.10 -13.54 12.47
CA ARG A 117 46.87 -12.90 12.95
C ARG A 117 45.79 -13.05 11.88
N ILE A 118 44.66 -13.66 12.22
CA ILE A 118 43.51 -13.78 11.31
C ILE A 118 42.34 -12.90 11.73
N MET A 119 41.46 -12.59 10.79
CA MET A 119 40.21 -11.89 11.08
C MET A 119 39.19 -12.85 11.71
N ARG A 120 38.31 -12.31 12.54
CA ARG A 120 37.17 -13.06 13.08
C ARG A 120 36.16 -13.38 11.97
N PRO A 121 35.37 -14.45 12.10
CA PRO A 121 34.35 -14.82 11.11
C PRO A 121 33.38 -13.68 10.79
N ASN A 122 32.95 -12.97 11.85
CA ASN A 122 32.09 -11.79 11.78
C ASN A 122 32.26 -10.95 13.05
N THR A 123 31.45 -9.91 13.21
CA THR A 123 31.51 -8.99 14.38
C THR A 123 30.97 -9.60 15.68
N MET A 124 30.23 -10.71 15.60
CA MET A 124 29.51 -11.34 16.70
C MET A 124 30.19 -12.62 17.21
N ASN A 125 30.89 -13.36 16.35
CA ASN A 125 31.56 -14.62 16.68
C ASN A 125 33.05 -14.43 16.95
N GLN A 126 33.56 -15.13 17.97
CA GLN A 126 34.98 -15.11 18.34
C GLN A 126 35.78 -16.25 17.70
N TYR A 127 35.13 -17.38 17.41
CA TYR A 127 35.79 -18.62 16.99
C TYR A 127 35.32 -19.10 15.60
N GLY A 128 36.26 -19.66 14.84
CA GLY A 128 36.11 -20.08 13.46
C GLY A 128 36.95 -19.24 12.48
N ALA A 129 36.71 -19.43 11.19
CA ALA A 129 37.53 -18.83 10.13
C ALA A 129 36.69 -18.27 8.96
N VAL A 130 37.18 -17.19 8.35
CA VAL A 130 36.67 -16.68 7.05
C VAL A 130 37.30 -17.51 5.93
N LEU A 131 36.48 -18.17 5.13
CA LEU A 131 36.95 -19.17 4.16
C LEU A 131 37.69 -18.56 2.96
N ASP A 132 37.26 -17.37 2.53
CA ASP A 132 37.95 -16.62 1.48
C ASP A 132 39.42 -16.34 1.82
N ASP A 133 39.72 -16.14 3.11
CA ASP A 133 41.03 -15.64 3.54
C ASP A 133 42.15 -16.65 3.30
N PHE A 134 41.82 -17.93 3.24
CA PHE A 134 42.76 -19.02 2.96
C PHE A 134 42.46 -19.77 1.65
N GLY A 135 41.72 -19.13 0.72
CA GLY A 135 41.71 -19.48 -0.70
C GLY A 135 40.42 -20.12 -1.23
N LEU A 136 39.33 -20.16 -0.46
CA LEU A 136 38.07 -20.80 -0.89
C LEU A 136 37.13 -19.90 -1.70
N GLU A 137 37.54 -18.67 -2.04
CA GLU A 137 36.72 -17.69 -2.77
C GLU A 137 36.10 -18.27 -4.05
N ALA A 138 36.90 -18.94 -4.90
CA ALA A 138 36.40 -19.53 -6.15
C ALA A 138 35.43 -20.71 -5.94
N MET A 139 35.53 -21.42 -4.82
CA MET A 139 34.56 -22.44 -4.43
C MET A 139 33.25 -21.78 -4.01
N LEU A 140 33.32 -20.77 -3.14
CA LEU A 140 32.15 -20.06 -2.63
C LEU A 140 31.42 -19.25 -3.71
N ASP A 141 32.14 -18.68 -4.67
CA ASP A 141 31.56 -18.02 -5.84
C ASP A 141 30.65 -18.99 -6.60
N ARG A 142 31.12 -20.21 -6.86
CA ARG A 142 30.33 -21.26 -7.52
C ARG A 142 29.23 -21.80 -6.63
N LEU A 143 29.46 -21.94 -5.32
CA LEU A 143 28.43 -22.34 -4.36
C LEU A 143 27.23 -21.39 -4.45
N MET A 144 27.51 -20.08 -4.42
CA MET A 144 26.48 -19.06 -4.56
C MET A 144 25.84 -19.10 -5.95
N SER A 145 26.64 -18.99 -7.03
CA SER A 145 26.12 -18.81 -8.39
C SER A 145 25.36 -20.00 -8.92
N ASP A 146 25.86 -21.21 -8.67
CA ASP A 146 25.39 -22.42 -9.35
C ASP A 146 24.38 -23.20 -8.50
N PHE A 147 24.36 -23.00 -7.18
CA PHE A 147 23.53 -23.78 -6.26
C PHE A 147 22.55 -22.92 -5.43
N ILE A 148 22.98 -21.78 -4.89
CA ILE A 148 22.10 -20.93 -4.06
C ILE A 148 21.23 -19.98 -4.89
N CYS A 149 21.79 -19.32 -5.90
CA CYS A 149 21.06 -18.42 -6.78
C CYS A 149 19.83 -19.09 -7.47
N PRO A 150 19.90 -20.33 -7.98
CA PRO A 150 18.74 -21.02 -8.52
C PRO A 150 17.57 -21.16 -7.53
N ILE A 151 17.86 -21.54 -6.29
CA ILE A 151 16.88 -21.69 -5.22
C ILE A 151 16.34 -20.31 -4.80
N ALA A 152 17.22 -19.34 -4.61
CA ALA A 152 16.86 -17.99 -4.17
C ALA A 152 15.99 -17.23 -5.19
N ARG A 153 16.19 -17.47 -6.49
CA ARG A 153 15.34 -16.93 -7.57
C ARG A 153 13.89 -17.38 -7.49
N VAL A 154 13.63 -18.55 -6.91
CA VAL A 154 12.27 -19.09 -6.76
C VAL A 154 11.65 -18.62 -5.46
N PHE A 155 12.40 -18.74 -4.35
CA PHE A 155 11.80 -18.59 -3.02
C PHE A 155 12.00 -17.21 -2.36
N TYR A 156 12.90 -16.37 -2.89
CA TYR A 156 13.29 -15.08 -2.29
C TYR A 156 13.22 -13.91 -3.26
N THR A 157 12.27 -13.94 -4.20
CA THR A 157 12.04 -12.88 -5.19
C THR A 157 11.78 -11.51 -4.54
N GLU A 158 11.01 -11.48 -3.44
CA GLU A 158 10.66 -10.25 -2.72
C GLU A 158 11.83 -9.56 -2.00
N ILE A 159 12.97 -10.25 -1.84
CA ILE A 159 14.13 -9.77 -1.07
C ILE A 159 15.44 -9.82 -1.87
N GLY A 160 15.36 -9.77 -3.21
CA GLY A 160 16.55 -9.67 -4.06
C GLY A 160 17.24 -11.02 -4.37
N GLY A 161 16.59 -12.15 -4.09
CA GLY A 161 17.12 -13.49 -4.39
C GLY A 161 17.43 -13.72 -5.87
N SER A 162 16.83 -12.94 -6.77
CA SER A 162 17.09 -13.05 -8.21
C SER A 162 18.36 -12.37 -8.70
N SER A 163 18.99 -11.53 -7.87
CA SER A 163 20.11 -10.67 -8.26
C SER A 163 21.26 -10.73 -7.26
N LEU A 164 21.45 -11.86 -6.58
CA LEU A 164 22.60 -12.09 -5.71
C LEU A 164 23.90 -12.06 -6.54
N ASP A 165 24.90 -11.32 -6.07
CA ASP A 165 26.13 -11.00 -6.81
C ASP A 165 27.41 -11.00 -5.98
N SER A 166 27.30 -11.15 -4.65
CA SER A 166 28.44 -11.17 -3.74
C SER A 166 28.14 -12.00 -2.51
N HIS A 167 29.17 -12.54 -1.87
CA HIS A 167 29.02 -13.36 -0.68
C HIS A 167 30.02 -13.00 0.43
N HIS A 168 29.79 -13.54 1.64
CA HIS A 168 30.77 -13.65 2.70
C HIS A 168 30.61 -15.02 3.36
N GLY A 169 31.54 -15.93 3.07
CA GLY A 169 31.53 -17.30 3.56
C GLY A 169 32.50 -17.51 4.71
N PHE A 170 32.00 -18.08 5.80
CA PHE A 170 32.78 -18.31 7.01
C PHE A 170 32.26 -19.51 7.80
N VAL A 171 33.11 -20.06 8.65
CA VAL A 171 32.75 -21.10 9.61
C VAL A 171 32.71 -20.50 11.01
N VAL A 172 31.75 -20.96 11.81
CA VAL A 172 31.60 -20.59 13.23
C VAL A 172 31.64 -21.83 14.10
N GLU A 173 32.24 -21.69 15.28
CA GLU A 173 32.37 -22.76 16.27
C GLU A 173 31.68 -22.41 17.59
N TYR A 174 30.78 -23.30 18.02
CA TYR A 174 30.10 -23.20 19.31
C TYR A 174 30.50 -24.35 20.24
N GLY A 175 30.52 -24.10 21.55
CA GLY A 175 30.88 -25.10 22.57
C GLY A 175 31.33 -24.47 23.89
N ILE A 176 31.58 -25.29 24.90
CA ILE A 176 31.91 -24.84 26.28
C ILE A 176 33.17 -23.95 26.32
N ASN A 177 34.16 -24.24 25.47
CA ASN A 177 35.43 -23.50 25.36
C ASN A 177 35.51 -22.69 24.04
N ARG A 178 34.34 -22.31 23.51
CA ARG A 178 34.13 -21.57 22.25
C ARG A 178 33.01 -20.55 22.46
N ASP A 179 32.33 -20.10 21.40
CA ASP A 179 31.11 -19.31 21.55
C ASP A 179 30.01 -20.20 22.17
N LEU A 180 29.41 -19.78 23.28
CA LEU A 180 28.39 -20.60 23.96
C LEU A 180 27.03 -20.50 23.26
N GLU A 181 26.64 -19.28 22.93
CA GLU A 181 25.38 -18.90 22.32
C GLU A 181 25.59 -17.68 21.41
N LEU A 182 24.55 -17.29 20.68
CA LEU A 182 24.57 -16.04 19.91
C LEU A 182 23.27 -15.28 20.13
N GLY A 183 23.41 -14.03 20.58
CA GLY A 183 22.30 -13.14 20.84
C GLY A 183 21.43 -12.85 19.62
N PHE A 184 20.29 -12.23 19.86
CA PHE A 184 19.31 -11.91 18.84
C PHE A 184 19.85 -10.88 17.82
N HIS A 185 19.83 -11.21 16.53
CA HIS A 185 20.39 -10.39 15.46
C HIS A 185 19.71 -10.63 14.11
N VAL A 186 20.20 -9.93 13.08
CA VAL A 186 19.93 -10.16 11.65
C VAL A 186 21.27 -10.20 10.91
N ASP A 187 21.29 -10.81 9.74
CA ASP A 187 22.49 -10.89 8.91
C ASP A 187 22.63 -9.69 7.98
N ASP A 188 23.88 -9.38 7.62
CA ASP A 188 24.21 -8.51 6.49
C ASP A 188 24.08 -9.27 5.16
N ALA A 189 22.88 -9.78 4.89
CA ALA A 189 22.57 -10.57 3.70
C ALA A 189 21.13 -10.34 3.24
N GLU A 190 20.89 -10.60 1.96
CA GLU A 190 19.54 -10.77 1.43
C GLU A 190 19.08 -12.21 1.71
N VAL A 191 19.94 -13.19 1.43
CA VAL A 191 19.71 -14.62 1.70
C VAL A 191 20.91 -15.17 2.46
N SER A 192 20.63 -15.89 3.55
CA SER A 192 21.64 -16.53 4.39
C SER A 192 21.48 -18.04 4.30
N LEU A 193 22.59 -18.72 4.03
CA LEU A 193 22.71 -20.17 4.09
C LEU A 193 23.51 -20.52 5.35
N ASN A 194 23.01 -21.47 6.13
CA ASN A 194 23.70 -22.01 7.29
C ASN A 194 23.64 -23.54 7.21
N ILE A 195 24.78 -24.21 7.25
CA ILE A 195 24.88 -25.66 7.14
C ILE A 195 25.59 -26.20 8.36
N CYS A 196 24.99 -27.17 9.04
CA CYS A 196 25.68 -27.88 10.11
C CYS A 196 26.72 -28.82 9.49
N LEU A 197 28.01 -28.52 9.66
CA LEU A 197 29.08 -29.41 9.22
C LEU A 197 29.20 -30.61 10.18
N GLY A 198 29.00 -30.36 11.48
CA GLY A 198 29.02 -31.40 12.51
C GLY A 198 30.09 -31.19 13.57
N LYS A 199 30.03 -32.09 14.56
CA LYS A 199 30.89 -32.45 15.70
C LYS A 199 29.92 -33.06 16.75
N GLU A 200 30.37 -33.80 17.76
CA GLU A 200 29.45 -34.31 18.79
C GLU A 200 28.97 -33.14 19.66
N PHE A 201 27.66 -32.86 19.69
CA PHE A 201 27.09 -31.78 20.52
C PHE A 201 25.65 -32.04 20.96
N SER A 202 25.17 -31.27 21.94
CA SER A 202 23.77 -31.14 22.31
C SER A 202 23.41 -29.69 22.59
N GLY A 203 22.17 -29.28 22.29
CA GLY A 203 21.75 -27.88 22.30
C GLY A 203 22.23 -27.12 21.06
N GLY A 204 22.35 -25.79 21.16
CA GLY A 204 22.81 -24.95 20.05
C GLY A 204 21.75 -24.70 18.97
N GLU A 205 20.47 -24.88 19.27
CA GLU A 205 19.36 -24.66 18.36
C GLU A 205 19.35 -23.21 17.85
N LEU A 206 19.03 -23.03 16.56
CA LEU A 206 18.73 -21.71 16.04
C LEU A 206 17.31 -21.32 16.39
N PHE A 207 17.11 -20.11 16.88
CA PHE A 207 15.78 -19.60 17.16
C PHE A 207 15.47 -18.41 16.25
N PHE A 208 14.27 -18.39 15.68
CA PHE A 208 13.82 -17.46 14.65
C PHE A 208 12.55 -16.73 15.12
N ARG A 209 12.46 -15.42 14.86
CA ARG A 209 11.43 -14.54 15.44
C ARG A 209 10.82 -13.57 14.41
N GLY A 210 10.54 -14.08 13.21
CA GLY A 210 10.00 -13.34 12.07
C GLY A 210 10.95 -12.35 11.39
N VAL A 211 10.58 -11.96 10.17
CA VAL A 211 11.33 -11.03 9.30
C VAL A 211 10.91 -9.58 9.56
N ARG A 212 11.88 -8.66 9.62
CA ARG A 212 11.65 -7.22 9.84
C ARG A 212 12.52 -6.30 8.99
N CYS A 213 11.94 -5.19 8.54
CA CYS A 213 12.70 -4.07 7.98
C CYS A 213 13.47 -3.30 9.06
N ASP A 214 14.28 -2.31 8.67
CA ASP A 214 15.14 -1.56 9.60
C ASP A 214 14.33 -0.80 10.64
N GLU A 215 13.20 -0.21 10.26
CA GLU A 215 12.31 0.52 11.17
C GLU A 215 11.65 -0.39 12.22
N HIS A 216 11.48 -1.68 11.91
CA HIS A 216 10.72 -2.61 12.74
C HIS A 216 11.56 -3.73 13.35
N VAL A 217 12.90 -3.67 13.22
CA VAL A 217 13.80 -4.75 13.69
C VAL A 217 13.63 -5.03 15.19
N ASN A 218 13.36 -3.99 15.97
CA ASN A 218 13.17 -4.06 17.43
C ASN A 218 11.71 -4.24 17.88
N SER A 219 10.77 -4.44 16.95
CA SER A 219 9.36 -4.69 17.30
C SER A 219 9.19 -6.03 18.04
N GLU A 220 8.09 -6.21 18.77
CA GLU A 220 7.83 -7.46 19.47
C GLU A 220 7.76 -8.67 18.52
N THR A 221 8.04 -9.85 19.07
CA THR A 221 7.79 -11.13 18.40
C THR A 221 6.38 -11.59 18.72
N LYS A 222 5.65 -12.10 17.72
CA LYS A 222 4.33 -12.69 17.92
C LYS A 222 4.39 -14.22 17.95
N PRO A 223 3.44 -14.92 18.60
CA PRO A 223 3.50 -16.37 18.76
C PRO A 223 3.68 -17.17 17.47
N GLY A 224 3.00 -16.76 16.37
CA GLY A 224 3.11 -17.43 15.07
C GLY A 224 4.42 -17.16 14.31
N GLU A 225 5.36 -16.41 14.88
CA GLU A 225 6.66 -16.10 14.28
C GLU A 225 7.82 -16.86 14.97
N ILE A 226 7.51 -17.61 16.04
CA ILE A 226 8.48 -18.35 16.84
C ILE A 226 8.73 -19.69 16.17
N PHE A 227 9.97 -19.90 15.75
CA PHE A 227 10.43 -21.18 15.22
C PHE A 227 11.82 -21.47 15.77
N ASP A 228 12.02 -22.67 16.32
CA ASP A 228 13.32 -23.13 16.83
C ASP A 228 13.74 -24.36 15.99
N TYR A 229 14.98 -24.37 15.51
CA TYR A 229 15.54 -25.38 14.60
C TYR A 229 16.70 -26.11 15.26
N SER A 230 16.58 -27.43 15.34
CA SER A 230 17.65 -28.32 15.79
C SER A 230 18.54 -28.73 14.63
N HIS A 231 19.85 -28.58 14.79
CA HIS A 231 20.80 -28.87 13.73
C HIS A 231 20.91 -30.36 13.41
N VAL A 232 21.01 -30.67 12.12
CA VAL A 232 21.33 -32.00 11.60
C VAL A 232 22.57 -31.89 10.72
N PRO A 233 23.64 -32.68 10.96
CA PRO A 233 24.82 -32.67 10.11
C PRO A 233 24.48 -32.85 8.62
N GLY A 234 25.16 -32.09 7.77
CA GLY A 234 24.93 -32.06 6.32
C GLY A 234 23.65 -31.33 5.87
N HIS A 235 22.77 -30.92 6.79
CA HIS A 235 21.55 -30.18 6.44
C HIS A 235 21.78 -28.67 6.44
N ALA A 236 21.24 -28.05 5.41
CA ALA A 236 21.17 -26.62 5.22
C ALA A 236 19.88 -26.03 5.79
N ILE A 237 20.00 -24.84 6.37
CA ILE A 237 18.91 -23.90 6.58
C ILE A 237 19.19 -22.66 5.75
N LEU A 238 18.22 -22.29 4.92
CA LEU A 238 18.26 -21.13 4.04
C LEU A 238 17.16 -20.18 4.49
N HIS A 239 17.48 -18.94 4.83
CA HIS A 239 16.52 -17.94 5.32
C HIS A 239 16.86 -16.52 4.84
N PRO A 240 15.91 -15.56 4.88
CA PRO A 240 16.19 -14.15 4.67
C PRO A 240 17.23 -13.67 5.68
N GLY A 241 18.23 -12.90 5.24
CA GLY A 241 19.18 -12.30 6.19
C GLY A 241 18.49 -11.37 7.19
N ARG A 242 17.35 -10.79 6.80
CA ARG A 242 16.47 -9.97 7.67
C ARG A 242 15.55 -10.78 8.59
N HIS A 243 15.63 -12.10 8.55
CA HIS A 243 14.94 -12.92 9.52
C HIS A 243 15.66 -12.80 10.86
N ARG A 244 14.96 -12.29 11.88
CA ARG A 244 15.58 -12.10 13.18
C ARG A 244 15.79 -13.45 13.84
N HIS A 245 17.01 -13.71 14.30
CA HIS A 245 17.37 -15.02 14.84
C HIS A 245 18.57 -14.96 15.79
N GLY A 246 18.91 -16.09 16.39
CA GLY A 246 20.09 -16.29 17.23
C GLY A 246 20.34 -17.77 17.47
N ALA A 247 21.34 -18.11 18.28
CA ALA A 247 21.66 -19.48 18.66
C ALA A 247 21.51 -19.66 20.17
N ARG A 248 20.83 -20.74 20.59
CA ARG A 248 20.73 -21.15 21.99
C ARG A 248 22.09 -21.64 22.51
N PRO A 249 22.28 -21.74 23.84
CA PRO A 249 23.47 -22.33 24.42
C PRO A 249 23.75 -23.75 23.92
N THR A 250 25.00 -24.02 23.56
CA THR A 250 25.50 -25.38 23.38
C THR A 250 25.77 -25.98 24.76
N THR A 251 25.13 -27.10 25.07
CA THR A 251 25.14 -27.71 26.41
C THR A 251 26.19 -28.80 26.57
N SER A 252 26.60 -29.44 25.48
CA SER A 252 27.69 -30.41 25.45
C SER A 252 28.40 -30.38 24.10
N GLY A 253 29.69 -30.74 24.12
CA GLY A 253 30.49 -30.90 22.91
C GLY A 253 30.75 -29.61 22.14
N ASN A 254 31.06 -29.75 20.85
CA ASN A 254 31.34 -28.62 19.95
C ASN A 254 30.48 -28.74 18.70
N ARG A 255 30.02 -27.62 18.17
CA ARG A 255 29.23 -27.55 16.93
C ARG A 255 29.92 -26.63 15.94
N MET A 256 30.07 -27.09 14.70
CA MET A 256 30.64 -26.31 13.61
C MET A 256 29.62 -26.11 12.48
N ASN A 257 29.44 -24.86 12.07
CA ASN A 257 28.52 -24.49 10.99
C ASN A 257 29.21 -23.67 9.91
N LEU A 258 28.93 -23.99 8.65
CA LEU A 258 29.26 -23.17 7.49
C LEU A 258 28.16 -22.16 7.25
N ILE A 259 28.50 -20.88 7.22
CA ILE A 259 27.61 -19.77 6.91
C ILE A 259 28.02 -19.13 5.59
N LEU A 260 27.05 -18.86 4.72
CA LEU A 260 27.23 -18.06 3.51
C LEU A 260 26.19 -16.95 3.47
N TRP A 261 26.64 -15.71 3.65
CA TRP A 261 25.82 -14.52 3.48
C TRP A 261 25.82 -14.10 2.02
N CYS A 262 24.69 -14.23 1.32
CA CYS A 262 24.55 -13.82 -0.08
C CYS A 262 23.91 -12.44 -0.16
N ARG A 263 24.51 -11.55 -0.95
CA ARG A 263 24.11 -10.15 -1.09
C ARG A 263 23.74 -9.79 -2.52
N SER A 264 22.88 -8.80 -2.67
CA SER A 264 22.40 -8.24 -3.93
C SER A 264 22.61 -6.73 -3.95
N SER A 265 23.59 -6.27 -4.73
CA SER A 265 23.83 -4.81 -4.88
C SER A 265 22.62 -4.09 -5.48
N ALA A 266 21.95 -4.70 -6.47
CA ALA A 266 20.77 -4.14 -7.12
C ALA A 266 19.60 -3.93 -6.14
N PHE A 267 19.31 -4.92 -5.29
CA PHE A 267 18.26 -4.80 -4.29
C PHE A 267 18.57 -3.74 -3.23
N ARG A 268 19.84 -3.67 -2.78
CA ARG A 268 20.29 -2.66 -1.81
C ARG A 268 20.19 -1.25 -2.36
N GLU A 269 20.49 -1.02 -3.64
CA GLU A 269 20.27 0.28 -4.28
C GLU A 269 18.79 0.61 -4.40
N LEU A 270 17.93 -0.33 -4.84
CA LEU A 270 16.48 -0.11 -4.93
C LEU A 270 15.88 0.29 -3.57
N LYS A 271 16.33 -0.36 -2.48
CA LYS A 271 15.86 -0.08 -1.12
C LYS A 271 16.15 1.35 -0.66
N LYS A 272 17.17 2.03 -1.18
CA LYS A 272 17.45 3.44 -0.82
C LYS A 272 16.34 4.40 -1.27
N TYR A 273 15.60 4.04 -2.31
CA TYR A 273 14.56 4.89 -2.91
C TYR A 273 13.14 4.44 -2.56
N GLN A 274 12.97 3.19 -2.09
CA GLN A 274 11.67 2.65 -1.71
C GLN A 274 11.33 3.05 -0.27
N ARG A 275 10.43 4.02 -0.10
CA ARG A 275 10.00 4.53 1.22
C ARG A 275 8.75 3.85 1.78
N ASP A 276 8.06 3.06 0.96
CA ASP A 276 6.76 2.48 1.32
C ASP A 276 6.90 1.06 1.87
N PHE A 277 5.85 0.61 2.58
CA PHE A 277 5.78 -0.66 3.31
C PHE A 277 6.53 -1.81 2.63
N SER A 278 7.61 -2.27 3.26
CA SER A 278 8.33 -3.45 2.79
C SER A 278 7.40 -4.65 2.76
N SER A 279 7.11 -5.15 1.57
CA SER A 279 6.22 -6.28 1.30
C SER A 279 6.70 -7.61 1.89
N TRP A 280 7.85 -7.64 2.56
CA TRP A 280 8.42 -8.81 3.20
C TRP A 280 8.48 -8.68 4.75
N CYS A 281 8.31 -7.48 5.31
CA CYS A 281 8.30 -7.27 6.76
C CYS A 281 6.95 -7.66 7.38
N GLY A 282 6.96 -8.53 8.39
CA GLY A 282 5.74 -8.99 9.07
C GLY A 282 4.95 -7.85 9.72
N GLU A 283 5.64 -6.90 10.36
CA GLU A 283 5.00 -5.77 11.04
C GLU A 283 4.41 -4.74 10.06
N CYS A 284 5.09 -4.47 8.92
CA CYS A 284 4.56 -3.63 7.85
C CYS A 284 3.26 -4.23 7.28
N LYS A 285 3.25 -5.53 6.96
CA LYS A 285 2.04 -6.25 6.50
C LYS A 285 0.89 -6.14 7.50
N ARG A 286 1.20 -6.30 8.79
CA ARG A 286 0.21 -6.22 9.87
C ARG A 286 -0.41 -4.84 9.95
N LYS A 287 0.41 -3.77 9.99
CA LYS A 287 -0.06 -2.38 10.00
C LYS A 287 -0.92 -2.07 8.78
N LYS A 288 -0.53 -2.55 7.59
CA LYS A 288 -1.33 -2.42 6.37
C LYS A 288 -2.70 -3.11 6.52
N LYS A 289 -2.74 -4.37 6.95
CA LYS A 289 -3.99 -5.11 7.15
C LYS A 289 -4.91 -4.48 8.21
N GLU A 290 -4.32 -3.93 9.27
CA GLU A 290 -5.05 -3.19 10.30
C GLU A 290 -5.68 -1.91 9.73
N LYS A 291 -4.93 -1.17 8.91
CA LYS A 291 -5.42 0.02 8.19
C LYS A 291 -6.56 -0.31 7.24
N GLU A 292 -6.43 -1.39 6.45
CA GLU A 292 -7.48 -1.91 5.57
C GLU A 292 -8.74 -2.26 6.37
N ARG A 293 -8.59 -2.94 7.52
CA ARG A 293 -9.71 -3.25 8.41
C ARG A 293 -10.39 -1.98 8.92
N LEU A 294 -9.63 -0.96 9.33
CA LEU A 294 -10.19 0.31 9.80
C LEU A 294 -10.94 1.06 8.69
N LEU A 295 -10.43 1.03 7.46
CA LEU A 295 -11.12 1.57 6.28
C LEU A 295 -12.49 0.89 6.07
N VAL A 296 -12.52 -0.44 6.09
CA VAL A 296 -13.77 -1.19 5.95
C VAL A 296 -14.74 -0.90 7.10
N LEU A 297 -14.25 -0.75 8.33
CA LEU A 297 -15.11 -0.37 9.46
C LEU A 297 -15.68 1.05 9.30
N ALA A 298 -14.92 1.97 8.69
CA ALA A 298 -15.33 3.36 8.47
C ALA A 298 -16.37 3.55 7.34
N THR A 299 -16.63 2.52 6.54
CA THR A 299 -17.68 2.55 5.50
C THR A 299 -18.96 1.82 5.91
N GLN A 300 -18.91 0.94 6.90
CA GLN A 300 -20.04 0.10 7.31
C GLN A 300 -21.26 0.88 7.78
N GLN A 301 -22.40 0.20 7.84
CA GLN A 301 -23.71 0.74 8.28
C GLN A 301 -23.72 1.38 9.69
N LYS A 302 -22.68 1.20 10.50
CA LYS A 302 -22.55 1.88 11.80
C LYS A 302 -21.80 3.23 11.71
N SER A 303 -21.36 3.63 10.52
CA SER A 303 -20.48 4.78 10.27
C SER A 303 -21.04 5.71 9.18
N ILE A 304 -20.37 5.86 8.04
CA ILE A 304 -20.78 6.79 6.96
C ILE A 304 -22.03 6.29 6.23
N ALA A 305 -22.14 5.00 5.91
CA ALA A 305 -23.28 4.44 5.18
C ALA A 305 -24.41 3.94 6.11
N SER A 306 -24.73 4.71 7.15
CA SER A 306 -25.67 4.31 8.19
C SER A 306 -27.15 4.62 7.86
N PRO A 307 -28.10 3.76 8.27
CA PRO A 307 -29.53 3.98 8.04
C PRO A 307 -30.01 5.36 8.49
N GLY A 308 -30.85 5.99 7.67
CA GLY A 308 -31.41 7.32 7.91
C GLY A 308 -30.43 8.47 7.79
N ARG A 309 -29.18 8.24 7.35
CA ARG A 309 -28.17 9.30 7.22
C ARG A 309 -27.53 9.35 5.84
N GLY A 310 -27.03 10.53 5.49
CA GLY A 310 -26.26 10.79 4.28
C GLY A 310 -25.15 11.80 4.48
N ILE A 311 -24.58 12.31 3.39
CA ILE A 311 -23.42 13.19 3.40
C ILE A 311 -23.83 14.62 3.02
N LEU A 312 -23.39 15.59 3.82
CA LEU A 312 -23.44 17.01 3.49
C LEU A 312 -22.18 17.41 2.70
N ALA A 313 -22.33 17.77 1.43
CA ALA A 313 -21.21 18.20 0.59
C ALA A 313 -21.07 19.72 0.65
N ILE A 314 -20.07 20.22 1.40
CA ILE A 314 -19.75 21.66 1.59
C ILE A 314 -18.32 21.96 1.12
N ASP A 315 -17.86 21.19 0.14
CA ASP A 315 -16.53 21.23 -0.45
C ASP A 315 -16.45 22.11 -1.69
N GLU A 316 -17.36 23.08 -1.80
CA GLU A 316 -17.26 24.15 -2.77
C GLU A 316 -15.87 24.81 -2.66
N SER A 317 -15.19 24.96 -3.80
CA SER A 317 -13.95 25.73 -3.83
C SER A 317 -14.25 27.19 -3.48
N ASN A 318 -13.22 27.98 -3.17
CA ASN A 318 -13.40 29.41 -2.92
C ASN A 318 -14.13 30.11 -4.07
N ALA A 319 -13.86 29.72 -5.32
CA ALA A 319 -14.56 30.26 -6.49
C ALA A 319 -16.03 29.82 -6.55
N THR A 320 -16.33 28.54 -6.33
CA THR A 320 -17.70 28.01 -6.34
C THR A 320 -18.53 28.60 -5.21
N CYS A 321 -17.96 28.70 -4.00
CA CYS A 321 -18.61 29.28 -2.83
C CYS A 321 -18.88 30.77 -3.06
N GLY A 322 -17.95 31.50 -3.70
CA GLY A 322 -18.16 32.88 -4.12
C GLY A 322 -19.36 33.08 -5.03
N LYS A 323 -19.54 32.21 -6.04
CA LYS A 323 -20.75 32.24 -6.91
C LYS A 323 -22.05 32.07 -6.11
N ARG A 324 -22.02 31.24 -5.06
CA ARG A 324 -23.17 31.05 -4.17
C ARG A 324 -23.43 32.28 -3.30
N LEU A 325 -22.40 32.82 -2.65
CA LEU A 325 -22.52 34.04 -1.83
C LEU A 325 -23.03 35.22 -2.66
N ALA A 326 -22.53 35.40 -3.88
CA ALA A 326 -22.98 36.45 -4.79
C ALA A 326 -24.48 36.36 -5.13
N SER A 327 -25.06 35.15 -5.14
CA SER A 327 -26.50 34.96 -5.40
C SER A 327 -27.42 35.52 -4.31
N ILE A 328 -26.88 35.79 -3.12
CA ILE A 328 -27.55 36.47 -2.01
C ILE A 328 -26.93 37.85 -1.71
N GLY A 329 -26.17 38.40 -2.66
CA GLY A 329 -25.58 39.74 -2.54
C GLY A 329 -24.36 39.84 -1.62
N LEU A 330 -23.72 38.73 -1.24
CA LEU A 330 -22.52 38.73 -0.40
C LEU A 330 -21.21 38.61 -1.21
N ASP A 331 -20.18 39.31 -0.74
CA ASP A 331 -18.82 39.21 -1.28
C ASP A 331 -18.15 37.90 -0.91
N ASN A 332 -17.23 37.44 -1.78
CA ASN A 332 -16.44 36.23 -1.59
C ASN A 332 -15.22 36.46 -0.69
N THR A 333 -15.45 36.79 0.58
CA THR A 333 -14.40 36.94 1.60
C THR A 333 -14.23 35.66 2.41
N GLU A 334 -13.06 35.46 3.01
CA GLU A 334 -12.83 34.34 3.93
C GLU A 334 -13.83 34.36 5.10
N VAL A 335 -14.09 35.55 5.66
CA VAL A 335 -15.04 35.73 6.76
C VAL A 335 -16.45 35.27 6.37
N ASN A 336 -16.93 35.62 5.17
CA ASN A 336 -18.26 35.19 4.72
C ASN A 336 -18.31 33.68 4.44
N ARG A 337 -17.23 33.10 3.89
CA ARG A 337 -17.14 31.64 3.71
C ARG A 337 -17.13 30.92 5.05
N GLN A 338 -16.33 31.38 6.01
CA GLN A 338 -16.25 30.85 7.37
C GLN A 338 -17.61 30.96 8.07
N ALA A 339 -18.28 32.12 8.02
CA ALA A 339 -19.59 32.33 8.64
C ALA A 339 -20.64 31.36 8.07
N TYR A 340 -20.65 31.19 6.74
CA TYR A 340 -21.55 30.24 6.09
C TYR A 340 -21.26 28.78 6.49
N ARG A 341 -19.98 28.39 6.56
CA ARG A 341 -19.59 27.04 7.03
C ARG A 341 -19.92 26.84 8.51
N GLN A 342 -19.69 27.84 9.35
CA GLN A 342 -20.04 27.81 10.76
C GLN A 342 -21.54 27.57 10.94
N LEU A 343 -22.40 28.34 10.24
CA LEU A 343 -23.85 28.14 10.26
C LEU A 343 -24.23 26.67 10.03
N LEU A 344 -23.69 26.06 8.97
CA LEU A 344 -23.98 24.66 8.63
C LEU A 344 -23.44 23.69 9.69
N LEU A 345 -22.19 23.86 10.11
CA LEU A 345 -21.45 22.91 10.95
C LEU A 345 -21.79 22.99 12.44
N THR A 346 -22.43 24.07 12.89
CA THR A 346 -22.92 24.23 14.27
C THR A 346 -24.43 24.04 14.39
N THR A 347 -25.10 23.53 13.35
CA THR A 347 -26.53 23.21 13.40
C THR A 347 -26.80 22.10 14.43
N PRO A 348 -27.54 22.36 15.52
CA PRO A 348 -27.80 21.36 16.56
C PRO A 348 -28.60 20.17 16.03
N GLY A 349 -28.20 18.94 16.35
CA GLY A 349 -28.92 17.73 15.95
C GLY A 349 -28.76 17.33 14.49
N LEU A 350 -27.86 17.99 13.75
CA LEU A 350 -27.57 17.65 12.35
C LEU A 350 -27.07 16.20 12.21
N GLY A 351 -26.37 15.70 13.24
CA GLY A 351 -25.86 14.33 13.33
C GLY A 351 -26.89 13.21 13.23
N GLU A 352 -28.17 13.52 13.49
CA GLU A 352 -29.28 12.56 13.35
C GLU A 352 -29.49 12.15 11.88
N TYR A 353 -29.17 13.03 10.94
CA TYR A 353 -29.47 12.88 9.51
C TYR A 353 -28.22 12.90 8.63
N ILE A 354 -27.11 13.43 9.15
CA ILE A 354 -25.84 13.52 8.42
C ILE A 354 -24.82 12.61 9.08
N SER A 355 -24.23 11.71 8.31
CA SER A 355 -23.18 10.79 8.76
C SER A 355 -21.78 11.29 8.40
N GLY A 356 -21.66 12.12 7.37
CA GLY A 356 -20.39 12.72 6.95
C GLY A 356 -20.54 14.09 6.33
N ALA A 357 -19.48 14.91 6.39
CA ALA A 357 -19.43 16.20 5.72
C ALA A 357 -18.15 16.32 4.87
N ILE A 358 -18.28 16.59 3.57
CA ILE A 358 -17.12 16.80 2.69
C ILE A 358 -16.74 18.28 2.79
N LEU A 359 -15.50 18.54 3.20
CA LEU A 359 -14.95 19.88 3.36
C LEU A 359 -14.05 20.26 2.19
N PHE A 360 -13.91 21.56 1.96
CA PHE A 360 -12.80 22.12 1.18
C PHE A 360 -11.57 22.30 2.10
N GLU A 361 -10.38 22.38 1.52
CA GLU A 361 -9.13 22.47 2.28
C GLU A 361 -9.14 23.66 3.25
N GLU A 362 -9.57 24.85 2.82
CA GLU A 362 -9.72 26.02 3.70
C GLU A 362 -10.57 25.69 4.94
N THR A 363 -11.72 25.04 4.76
CA THR A 363 -12.65 24.71 5.84
C THR A 363 -12.10 23.63 6.79
N LEU A 364 -11.27 22.69 6.30
CA LEU A 364 -10.67 21.65 7.14
C LEU A 364 -9.76 22.23 8.24
N TYR A 365 -9.08 23.33 7.94
CA TYR A 365 -8.17 24.03 8.87
C TYR A 365 -8.83 25.21 9.60
N GLN A 366 -10.04 25.59 9.22
CA GLN A 366 -10.77 26.68 9.87
C GLN A 366 -11.36 26.28 11.23
N SER A 367 -11.63 27.31 12.01
CA SER A 367 -12.34 27.24 13.28
C SER A 367 -13.57 28.12 13.24
N THR A 368 -14.48 27.91 14.17
CA THR A 368 -15.55 28.85 14.49
C THR A 368 -14.97 30.17 15.04
N THR A 369 -15.80 31.21 15.09
CA THR A 369 -15.44 32.52 15.64
C THR A 369 -15.03 32.48 17.11
N ASP A 370 -15.45 31.47 17.88
CA ASP A 370 -15.06 31.22 19.28
C ASP A 370 -13.86 30.27 19.42
N GLY A 371 -13.19 29.92 18.30
CA GLY A 371 -11.91 29.20 18.30
C GLY A 371 -12.00 27.67 18.29
N LYS A 372 -13.20 27.10 18.18
CA LYS A 372 -13.39 25.64 18.07
C LYS A 372 -13.17 25.18 16.64
N LYS A 373 -12.34 24.15 16.43
CA LYS A 373 -12.11 23.63 15.07
C LYS A 373 -13.40 23.07 14.47
N PHE A 374 -13.61 23.29 13.18
CA PHE A 374 -14.79 22.75 12.49
C PHE A 374 -14.85 21.22 12.50
N VAL A 375 -13.70 20.55 12.42
CA VAL A 375 -13.62 19.08 12.55
C VAL A 375 -14.11 18.58 13.91
N ASP A 376 -13.94 19.37 14.97
CA ASP A 376 -14.42 19.00 16.31
C ASP A 376 -15.91 19.31 16.47
N CYS A 377 -16.44 20.33 15.78
CA CYS A 377 -17.90 20.55 15.70
C CYS A 377 -18.60 19.32 15.08
N LEU A 378 -18.08 18.84 13.94
CA LEU A 378 -18.57 17.63 13.27
C LEU A 378 -18.53 16.40 14.18
N ARG A 379 -17.42 16.16 14.87
CA ARG A 379 -17.27 15.00 15.76
C ARG A 379 -18.25 15.02 16.93
N ASN A 380 -18.52 16.19 17.50
CA ASN A 380 -19.49 16.32 18.60
C ASN A 380 -20.92 15.95 18.17
N GLU A 381 -21.24 16.13 16.88
CA GLU A 381 -22.50 15.71 16.26
C GLU A 381 -22.40 14.29 15.65
N ASN A 382 -21.34 13.51 15.91
CA ASN A 382 -21.11 12.19 15.29
C ASN A 382 -21.11 12.21 13.74
N ILE A 383 -20.68 13.33 13.16
CA ILE A 383 -20.49 13.50 11.73
C ILE A 383 -19.02 13.28 11.39
N VAL A 384 -18.75 12.39 10.44
CA VAL A 384 -17.39 12.09 9.99
C VAL A 384 -16.87 13.24 9.09
N PRO A 385 -15.68 13.81 9.34
CA PRO A 385 -15.08 14.78 8.43
C PRO A 385 -14.50 14.08 7.19
N GLY A 386 -14.80 14.63 6.01
CA GLY A 386 -14.22 14.24 4.74
C GLY A 386 -13.59 15.43 4.01
N ILE A 387 -12.77 15.17 3.01
CA ILE A 387 -11.99 16.21 2.31
C ILE A 387 -12.05 16.03 0.80
N LYS A 388 -12.31 17.11 0.05
CA LYS A 388 -12.09 17.13 -1.40
C LYS A 388 -10.59 17.21 -1.69
N VAL A 389 -10.09 16.27 -2.50
CA VAL A 389 -8.64 16.19 -2.78
C VAL A 389 -8.28 16.38 -4.25
N ASP A 390 -9.26 16.34 -5.15
CA ASP A 390 -9.03 16.70 -6.55
C ASP A 390 -8.66 18.19 -6.70
N LYS A 391 -7.92 18.52 -7.77
CA LYS A 391 -7.51 19.88 -8.12
C LYS A 391 -8.32 20.43 -9.30
N GLY A 392 -9.53 19.92 -9.50
CA GLY A 392 -10.45 20.38 -10.53
C GLY A 392 -10.24 19.76 -11.91
N LEU A 393 -11.06 20.23 -12.84
CA LEU A 393 -11.11 19.74 -14.22
C LEU A 393 -10.32 20.66 -15.13
N VAL A 394 -9.65 20.08 -16.13
CA VAL A 394 -9.00 20.81 -17.21
C VAL A 394 -9.40 20.21 -18.57
N PRO A 395 -9.33 20.98 -19.67
CA PRO A 395 -9.62 20.44 -21.01
C PRO A 395 -8.77 19.21 -21.30
N LEU A 396 -9.38 18.18 -21.88
CA LEU A 396 -8.69 16.97 -22.32
C LEU A 396 -8.14 17.20 -23.74
N PRO A 397 -6.80 17.28 -23.92
CA PRO A 397 -6.23 17.56 -25.24
C PRO A 397 -6.60 16.49 -26.27
N GLY A 398 -6.92 16.91 -27.49
CA GLY A 398 -7.34 16.00 -28.56
C GLY A 398 -8.75 15.42 -28.41
N SER A 399 -9.54 15.91 -27.45
CA SER A 399 -10.95 15.56 -27.28
C SER A 399 -11.90 16.63 -27.83
N ASN A 400 -13.19 16.30 -27.93
CA ASN A 400 -14.24 17.23 -28.35
C ASN A 400 -14.81 18.01 -27.16
N ASN A 401 -14.03 18.95 -26.60
CA ASN A 401 -14.40 19.72 -25.40
C ASN A 401 -14.72 18.83 -24.18
N GLU A 402 -14.10 17.66 -24.08
CA GLU A 402 -14.15 16.85 -22.87
C GLU A 402 -13.11 17.35 -21.87
N SER A 403 -13.17 16.86 -20.63
CA SER A 403 -12.25 17.27 -19.56
C SER A 403 -11.72 16.06 -18.80
N TRP A 404 -10.60 16.26 -18.12
CA TRP A 404 -10.06 15.28 -17.18
C TRP A 404 -9.70 16.00 -15.87
N CYS A 405 -9.54 15.22 -14.81
CA CYS A 405 -9.35 15.74 -13.46
C CYS A 405 -7.90 15.61 -12.99
N GLN A 406 -7.37 16.68 -12.41
CA GLN A 406 -6.00 16.75 -11.89
C GLN A 406 -5.94 16.54 -10.37
N GLY A 407 -4.75 16.27 -9.83
CA GLY A 407 -4.50 16.29 -8.38
C GLY A 407 -3.74 15.09 -7.81
N LEU A 408 -3.28 14.14 -8.64
CA LEU A 408 -2.53 12.96 -8.21
C LEU A 408 -1.14 13.35 -7.67
N ASP A 409 -0.53 14.40 -8.22
CA ASP A 409 0.77 14.89 -7.78
C ASP A 409 0.73 15.33 -6.31
N GLY A 410 1.57 14.69 -5.49
CA GLY A 410 1.64 14.91 -4.05
C GLY A 410 0.41 14.44 -3.27
N LEU A 411 -0.52 13.69 -3.88
CA LEU A 411 -1.76 13.25 -3.24
C LEU A 411 -1.51 12.40 -1.99
N ALA A 412 -0.49 11.53 -1.99
CA ALA A 412 -0.16 10.70 -0.83
C ALA A 412 0.18 11.57 0.40
N SER A 413 1.11 12.51 0.24
CA SER A 413 1.51 13.45 1.30
C SER A 413 0.33 14.30 1.79
N ARG A 414 -0.50 14.81 0.87
CA ARG A 414 -1.70 15.57 1.24
C ARG A 414 -2.70 14.71 2.01
N SER A 415 -2.97 13.50 1.55
CA SER A 415 -3.90 12.56 2.19
C SER A 415 -3.45 12.19 3.60
N ALA A 416 -2.15 11.94 3.80
CA ALA A 416 -1.57 11.71 5.12
C ALA A 416 -1.78 12.90 6.05
N GLU A 417 -1.58 14.14 5.55
CA GLU A 417 -1.79 15.35 6.35
C GLU A 417 -3.26 15.57 6.68
N TYR A 418 -4.18 15.41 5.72
CA TYR A 418 -5.62 15.51 5.98
C TYR A 418 -6.10 14.47 7.00
N TYR A 419 -5.54 13.26 6.98
CA TYR A 419 -5.84 12.24 7.98
C TYR A 419 -5.45 12.70 9.40
N LYS A 420 -4.28 13.33 9.57
CA LYS A 420 -3.84 13.92 10.84
C LYS A 420 -4.78 15.04 11.31
N GLN A 421 -5.26 15.88 10.39
CA GLN A 421 -6.21 16.94 10.71
C GLN A 421 -7.60 16.44 11.07
N GLY A 422 -7.92 15.18 10.74
CA GLY A 422 -9.13 14.51 11.20
C GLY A 422 -10.04 13.99 10.12
N ALA A 423 -9.71 14.19 8.84
CA ALA A 423 -10.45 13.59 7.75
C ALA A 423 -10.37 12.06 7.82
N ARG A 424 -11.46 11.38 7.46
CA ARG A 424 -11.54 9.91 7.41
C ARG A 424 -12.02 9.37 6.06
N PHE A 425 -12.51 10.26 5.21
CA PHE A 425 -12.81 9.95 3.82
C PHE A 425 -12.40 11.10 2.92
N ALA A 426 -12.22 10.81 1.65
CA ALA A 426 -11.86 11.77 0.63
C ALA A 426 -12.92 11.78 -0.47
N LYS A 427 -12.91 12.83 -1.29
CA LYS A 427 -13.74 12.93 -2.50
C LYS A 427 -12.89 13.35 -3.68
N TRP A 428 -13.08 12.69 -4.81
CA TRP A 428 -12.50 13.06 -6.09
C TRP A 428 -13.57 13.07 -7.17
N ARG A 429 -13.81 14.25 -7.75
CA ARG A 429 -14.78 14.42 -8.83
C ARG A 429 -14.12 14.43 -10.19
N THR A 430 -14.55 13.53 -11.07
CA THR A 430 -14.32 13.64 -12.52
C THR A 430 -15.66 13.76 -13.25
N VAL A 431 -15.64 14.15 -14.52
CA VAL A 431 -16.87 14.29 -15.32
C VAL A 431 -16.79 13.56 -16.64
N VAL A 432 -17.95 13.12 -17.10
CA VAL A 432 -18.18 12.54 -18.41
C VAL A 432 -19.34 13.28 -19.06
N SER A 433 -19.14 13.78 -20.27
CA SER A 433 -20.13 14.60 -20.99
C SER A 433 -20.78 13.80 -22.11
N ILE A 434 -22.11 13.77 -22.15
CA ILE A 434 -22.90 13.15 -23.23
C ILE A 434 -23.00 14.05 -24.48
N PRO A 435 -23.14 15.39 -24.37
CA PRO A 435 -23.13 16.25 -25.55
C PRO A 435 -21.78 16.31 -26.28
N CYS A 436 -20.68 16.14 -25.53
CA CYS A 436 -19.32 16.25 -26.05
C CYS A 436 -18.72 14.90 -26.47
N GLY A 437 -19.32 13.79 -26.01
CA GLY A 437 -18.77 12.45 -26.07
C GLY A 437 -19.72 11.49 -25.32
N PRO A 438 -19.30 10.35 -24.75
CA PRO A 438 -17.98 10.24 -24.21
C PRO A 438 -17.07 9.44 -25.12
N SER A 439 -15.93 10.04 -25.47
CA SER A 439 -14.88 9.31 -26.17
C SER A 439 -14.35 8.18 -25.29
N ALA A 440 -13.79 7.14 -25.91
CA ALA A 440 -13.13 6.08 -25.15
C ALA A 440 -11.97 6.63 -24.29
N LEU A 441 -11.30 7.69 -24.76
CA LEU A 441 -10.25 8.37 -24.02
C LEU A 441 -10.78 9.02 -22.74
N ALA A 442 -11.84 9.83 -22.81
CA ALA A 442 -12.39 10.50 -21.64
C ALA A 442 -12.91 9.53 -20.58
N VAL A 443 -13.57 8.44 -21.00
CA VAL A 443 -14.02 7.38 -20.07
C VAL A 443 -12.82 6.72 -19.39
N LYS A 444 -11.78 6.37 -20.16
CA LYS A 444 -10.57 5.74 -19.63
C LYS A 444 -9.83 6.66 -18.66
N GLU A 445 -9.64 7.94 -19.00
CA GLU A 445 -8.98 8.92 -18.14
C GLU A 445 -9.75 9.14 -16.84
N ALA A 446 -11.07 9.25 -16.91
CA ALA A 446 -11.93 9.34 -15.73
C ALA A 446 -11.78 8.11 -14.82
N ALA A 447 -11.85 6.90 -15.40
CA ALA A 447 -11.76 5.64 -14.65
C ALA A 447 -10.35 5.41 -14.06
N TRP A 448 -9.29 5.63 -14.84
CA TRP A 448 -7.91 5.48 -14.40
C TRP A 448 -7.55 6.48 -13.30
N GLY A 449 -7.91 7.75 -13.48
CA GLY A 449 -7.68 8.80 -12.48
C GLY A 449 -8.34 8.48 -11.15
N LEU A 450 -9.62 8.06 -11.17
CA LEU A 450 -10.36 7.63 -9.99
C LEU A 450 -9.71 6.42 -9.30
N ALA A 451 -9.25 5.43 -10.07
CA ALA A 451 -8.61 4.24 -9.52
C ALA A 451 -7.28 4.56 -8.82
N ARG A 452 -6.43 5.39 -9.43
CA ARG A 452 -5.19 5.88 -8.83
C ARG A 452 -5.45 6.66 -7.54
N TYR A 453 -6.42 7.58 -7.58
CA TYR A 453 -6.85 8.34 -6.42
C TYR A 453 -7.34 7.43 -5.28
N ALA A 454 -8.17 6.44 -5.59
CA ALA A 454 -8.75 5.55 -4.60
C ALA A 454 -7.67 4.71 -3.89
N ALA A 455 -6.75 4.13 -4.64
CA ALA A 455 -5.63 3.36 -4.10
C ALA A 455 -4.74 4.21 -3.18
N ILE A 456 -4.38 5.43 -3.60
CA ILE A 456 -3.57 6.36 -2.79
C ILE A 456 -4.32 6.77 -1.52
N SER A 457 -5.63 7.02 -1.61
CA SER A 457 -6.46 7.39 -0.45
C SER A 457 -6.52 6.27 0.58
N GLN A 458 -6.76 5.03 0.14
CA GLN A 458 -6.75 3.85 1.03
C GLN A 458 -5.37 3.64 1.66
N ASP A 459 -4.30 3.74 0.87
CA ASP A 459 -2.94 3.61 1.40
C ASP A 459 -2.58 4.72 2.40
N ASN A 460 -3.36 5.83 2.43
CA ASN A 460 -3.25 6.91 3.41
C ASN A 460 -4.34 6.93 4.49
N GLY A 461 -5.28 5.98 4.47
CA GLY A 461 -6.27 5.75 5.53
C GLY A 461 -7.55 6.55 5.36
N LEU A 462 -7.76 7.12 4.18
CA LEU A 462 -9.00 7.80 3.81
C LEU A 462 -9.85 6.87 2.95
N VAL A 463 -11.12 6.68 3.32
CA VAL A 463 -12.12 6.04 2.45
C VAL A 463 -12.32 6.92 1.20
N PRO A 464 -12.07 6.46 -0.03
CA PRO A 464 -12.33 7.25 -1.22
C PRO A 464 -13.80 7.21 -1.62
N ILE A 465 -14.38 8.39 -1.86
CA ILE A 465 -15.63 8.57 -2.60
C ILE A 465 -15.29 8.69 -4.08
N VAL A 466 -15.69 7.69 -4.85
CA VAL A 466 -15.47 7.59 -6.30
C VAL A 466 -16.63 8.27 -7.04
N GLU A 467 -16.36 9.44 -7.65
CA GLU A 467 -17.39 10.30 -8.29
C GLU A 467 -17.11 10.51 -9.79
N PRO A 468 -17.52 9.58 -10.66
CA PRO A 468 -17.61 9.79 -12.10
C PRO A 468 -18.98 10.43 -12.44
N GLU A 469 -19.06 11.76 -12.36
CA GLU A 469 -20.32 12.46 -12.66
C GLU A 469 -20.58 12.48 -14.17
N ILE A 470 -21.69 11.88 -14.58
CA ILE A 470 -22.20 12.04 -15.94
C ILE A 470 -23.03 13.30 -15.95
N LEU A 471 -22.62 14.28 -16.77
CA LEU A 471 -23.23 15.60 -16.82
C LEU A 471 -24.66 15.52 -17.36
N LEU A 472 -25.52 16.38 -16.78
CA LEU A 472 -26.93 16.47 -17.14
C LEU A 472 -27.17 17.21 -18.47
N ASP A 473 -26.19 17.98 -18.95
CA ASP A 473 -26.32 18.83 -20.13
C ASP A 473 -26.76 18.04 -21.40
N GLY A 474 -27.65 18.65 -22.20
CA GLY A 474 -28.14 18.14 -23.49
C GLY A 474 -29.60 17.68 -23.50
N ASP A 475 -30.09 17.29 -24.69
CA ASP A 475 -31.47 16.82 -25.00
C ASP A 475 -31.50 15.29 -25.20
N HIS A 476 -30.65 14.55 -24.50
CA HIS A 476 -30.58 13.10 -24.65
C HIS A 476 -31.68 12.41 -23.80
N PRO A 477 -32.27 11.31 -24.29
CA PRO A 477 -33.26 10.55 -23.52
C PRO A 477 -32.58 9.76 -22.39
N ILE A 478 -33.37 9.30 -21.41
CA ILE A 478 -32.87 8.59 -20.22
C ILE A 478 -32.12 7.29 -20.56
N GLU A 479 -32.50 6.62 -21.66
CA GLU A 479 -31.86 5.40 -22.15
C GLU A 479 -30.41 5.68 -22.58
N ARG A 480 -30.15 6.86 -23.15
CA ARG A 480 -28.78 7.26 -23.53
C ARG A 480 -27.93 7.49 -22.29
N THR A 481 -28.49 8.09 -21.23
CA THR A 481 -27.82 8.23 -19.94
C THR A 481 -27.50 6.87 -19.34
N LEU A 482 -28.43 5.90 -19.41
CA LEU A 482 -28.22 4.54 -18.93
C LEU A 482 -27.06 3.86 -19.68
N GLU A 483 -27.05 3.91 -21.01
CA GLU A 483 -26.01 3.31 -21.85
C GLU A 483 -24.62 3.87 -21.50
N VAL A 484 -24.51 5.19 -21.39
CA VAL A 484 -23.25 5.85 -21.04
C VAL A 484 -22.82 5.52 -19.62
N ALA A 485 -23.76 5.53 -18.66
CA ALA A 485 -23.48 5.18 -17.27
C ALA A 485 -22.98 3.75 -17.13
N GLU A 486 -23.57 2.81 -17.87
CA GLU A 486 -23.12 1.43 -17.86
C GLU A 486 -21.69 1.27 -18.36
N LYS A 487 -21.33 1.97 -19.45
CA LYS A 487 -19.98 1.96 -20.00
C LYS A 487 -18.97 2.55 -19.02
N VAL A 488 -19.27 3.71 -18.44
CA VAL A 488 -18.38 4.41 -17.49
C VAL A 488 -18.15 3.56 -16.24
N TRP A 489 -19.21 3.04 -15.62
CA TRP A 489 -19.07 2.27 -14.39
C TRP A 489 -18.38 0.92 -14.62
N SER A 490 -18.51 0.31 -15.80
CA SER A 490 -17.75 -0.89 -16.17
C SER A 490 -16.23 -0.63 -16.16
N GLU A 491 -15.80 0.47 -16.79
CA GLU A 491 -14.38 0.87 -16.85
C GLU A 491 -13.85 1.28 -15.47
N VAL A 492 -14.65 2.01 -14.69
CA VAL A 492 -14.29 2.40 -13.31
C VAL A 492 -13.98 1.17 -12.47
N PHE A 493 -14.86 0.17 -12.43
CA PHE A 493 -14.60 -1.04 -11.63
C PHE A 493 -13.46 -1.89 -12.17
N PHE A 494 -13.28 -1.95 -13.49
CA PHE A 494 -12.11 -2.61 -14.08
C PHE A 494 -10.81 -1.98 -13.57
N TYR A 495 -10.65 -0.66 -13.66
CA TYR A 495 -9.42 -0.01 -13.22
C TYR A 495 -9.26 0.07 -11.70
N LEU A 496 -10.35 0.11 -10.92
CA LEU A 496 -10.27 -0.04 -9.47
C LEU A 496 -9.66 -1.39 -9.08
N ALA A 497 -10.07 -2.48 -9.76
CA ALA A 497 -9.49 -3.80 -9.55
C ALA A 497 -8.00 -3.86 -9.95
N GLU A 498 -7.65 -3.32 -11.11
CA GLU A 498 -6.24 -3.27 -11.58
C GLU A 498 -5.32 -2.47 -10.64
N ASN A 499 -5.88 -1.53 -9.87
CA ASN A 499 -5.14 -0.75 -8.87
C ASN A 499 -5.21 -1.33 -7.45
N ASN A 500 -5.71 -2.57 -7.30
CA ASN A 500 -5.85 -3.27 -6.02
C ASN A 500 -6.68 -2.51 -4.98
N VAL A 501 -7.72 -1.79 -5.42
CA VAL A 501 -8.62 -1.06 -4.52
C VAL A 501 -9.56 -2.04 -3.83
N ILE A 502 -9.68 -1.92 -2.50
CA ILE A 502 -10.59 -2.74 -1.69
C ILE A 502 -12.00 -2.17 -1.78
N PHE A 503 -12.95 -2.91 -2.37
CA PHE A 503 -14.30 -2.41 -2.65
C PHE A 503 -15.15 -2.22 -1.38
N GLU A 504 -14.88 -2.98 -0.32
CA GLU A 504 -15.51 -2.81 0.98
C GLU A 504 -15.08 -1.50 1.65
N GLY A 505 -13.95 -0.93 1.22
CA GLY A 505 -13.37 0.31 1.74
C GLY A 505 -13.57 1.52 0.83
N ILE A 506 -14.57 1.53 -0.06
CA ILE A 506 -14.94 2.69 -0.90
C ILE A 506 -16.40 3.10 -0.70
N LEU A 507 -16.74 4.29 -1.17
CA LEU A 507 -18.12 4.73 -1.39
C LEU A 507 -18.24 5.23 -2.83
N LEU A 508 -19.41 5.11 -3.43
CA LEU A 508 -19.66 5.66 -4.76
C LEU A 508 -20.50 6.92 -4.67
N LYS A 509 -20.23 7.88 -5.55
CA LYS A 509 -21.07 9.07 -5.74
C LYS A 509 -21.44 9.23 -7.21
N PRO A 510 -22.36 8.39 -7.72
CA PRO A 510 -22.87 8.53 -9.08
C PRO A 510 -23.86 9.69 -9.21
N SER A 511 -24.02 10.19 -10.44
CA SER A 511 -25.26 10.86 -10.84
C SER A 511 -26.40 9.83 -10.94
N MET A 512 -27.64 10.28 -10.67
CA MET A 512 -28.82 9.49 -10.99
C MET A 512 -28.96 9.39 -12.52
N VAL A 513 -29.56 8.30 -13.00
CA VAL A 513 -29.86 8.13 -14.43
C VAL A 513 -31.13 8.90 -14.75
N THR A 514 -30.97 10.08 -15.35
CA THR A 514 -32.05 10.99 -15.72
C THR A 514 -31.97 11.32 -17.21
N PRO A 515 -33.07 11.79 -17.85
CA PRO A 515 -32.94 12.45 -19.14
C PRO A 515 -32.08 13.72 -19.01
N GLY A 516 -31.55 14.20 -20.13
CA GLY A 516 -30.80 15.44 -20.17
C GLY A 516 -31.64 16.65 -19.74
N ALA A 517 -30.99 17.70 -19.23
CA ALA A 517 -31.67 18.89 -18.69
C ALA A 517 -32.53 19.62 -19.73
N GLU A 518 -32.17 19.50 -21.01
CA GLU A 518 -32.87 20.15 -22.12
C GLU A 518 -33.91 19.21 -22.76
N HIS A 519 -34.06 17.98 -22.23
CA HIS A 519 -34.99 17.01 -22.76
C HIS A 519 -36.45 17.39 -22.49
N LYS A 520 -37.28 17.29 -23.53
CA LYS A 520 -38.68 17.75 -23.48
C LYS A 520 -39.52 17.01 -22.44
N GLU A 521 -39.30 15.72 -22.29
CA GLU A 521 -40.04 14.88 -21.36
C GLU A 521 -39.28 14.70 -20.05
N LYS A 522 -39.92 15.11 -18.94
CA LYS A 522 -39.40 14.81 -17.61
C LYS A 522 -39.74 13.37 -17.24
N ALA A 523 -38.76 12.66 -16.67
CA ALA A 523 -38.98 11.33 -16.12
C ALA A 523 -39.59 11.41 -14.71
N SER A 524 -40.50 10.47 -14.39
CA SER A 524 -41.03 10.34 -13.03
C SER A 524 -39.95 9.78 -12.06
N PRO A 525 -40.10 10.00 -10.74
CA PRO A 525 -39.19 9.41 -9.75
C PRO A 525 -39.05 7.88 -9.85
N GLU A 526 -40.14 7.18 -10.14
CA GLU A 526 -40.16 5.72 -10.32
C GLU A 526 -39.36 5.31 -11.56
N THR A 527 -39.46 6.09 -12.63
CA THR A 527 -38.72 5.84 -13.87
C THR A 527 -37.22 6.08 -13.66
N ILE A 528 -36.85 7.16 -12.97
CA ILE A 528 -35.45 7.47 -12.61
C ILE A 528 -34.89 6.38 -11.70
N ALA A 529 -35.65 5.97 -10.68
CA ALA A 529 -35.25 4.91 -9.76
C ALA A 529 -35.03 3.58 -10.49
N LYS A 530 -35.95 3.19 -11.38
CA LYS A 530 -35.83 1.97 -12.18
C LYS A 530 -34.54 1.94 -13.00
N HIS A 531 -34.26 3.01 -13.76
CA HIS A 531 -33.06 3.08 -14.61
C HIS A 531 -31.78 3.14 -13.78
N THR A 532 -31.78 3.92 -12.72
CA THR A 532 -30.63 4.08 -11.83
C THR A 532 -30.28 2.76 -11.13
N LEU A 533 -31.26 2.07 -10.54
CA LEU A 533 -31.03 0.78 -9.90
C LEU A 533 -30.67 -0.31 -10.91
N THR A 534 -31.17 -0.24 -12.16
CA THR A 534 -30.75 -1.15 -13.24
C THR A 534 -29.26 -0.99 -13.55
N MET A 535 -28.79 0.25 -13.69
CA MET A 535 -27.37 0.55 -13.89
C MET A 535 -26.51 -0.02 -12.76
N LEU A 536 -26.90 0.25 -11.49
CA LEU A 536 -26.16 -0.26 -10.33
C LEU A 536 -26.09 -1.79 -10.32
N ARG A 537 -27.21 -2.48 -10.53
CA ARG A 537 -27.27 -3.96 -10.57
C ARG A 537 -26.43 -4.57 -11.67
N ARG A 538 -26.22 -3.86 -12.79
CA ARG A 538 -25.41 -4.36 -13.90
C ARG A 538 -23.91 -4.12 -13.73
N ARG A 539 -23.50 -3.10 -12.96
CA ARG A 539 -22.11 -2.62 -12.96
C ARG A 539 -21.44 -2.52 -11.61
N VAL A 540 -22.19 -2.49 -10.50
CA VAL A 540 -21.63 -2.28 -9.16
C VAL A 540 -21.59 -3.60 -8.39
N PRO A 541 -20.42 -4.05 -7.90
CA PRO A 541 -20.34 -5.22 -7.03
C PRO A 541 -21.06 -5.01 -5.69
N PRO A 542 -21.72 -6.04 -5.12
CA PRO A 542 -22.34 -5.96 -3.78
C PRO A 542 -21.37 -5.71 -2.62
N ALA A 543 -20.05 -5.88 -2.84
CA ALA A 543 -19.02 -5.58 -1.84
C ALA A 543 -18.95 -4.08 -1.48
N VAL A 544 -19.44 -3.20 -2.36
CA VAL A 544 -19.51 -1.77 -2.09
C VAL A 544 -20.52 -1.51 -0.97
N PRO A 545 -20.15 -0.81 0.10
CA PRO A 545 -21.04 -0.63 1.25
C PRO A 545 -22.14 0.42 1.01
N GLY A 546 -21.86 1.48 0.23
CA GLY A 546 -22.79 2.60 0.06
C GLY A 546 -22.67 3.36 -1.27
N ILE A 547 -23.83 3.81 -1.74
CA ILE A 547 -24.02 4.64 -2.95
C ILE A 547 -24.62 5.97 -2.49
N MET A 548 -23.81 7.02 -2.51
CA MET A 548 -24.12 8.34 -1.96
C MET A 548 -24.37 9.31 -3.11
N PHE A 549 -25.59 9.31 -3.67
CA PHE A 549 -25.90 10.04 -4.91
C PHE A 549 -25.57 11.53 -4.82
N LEU A 550 -25.02 12.09 -5.90
CA LEU A 550 -24.98 13.54 -6.09
C LEU A 550 -26.35 14.04 -6.57
N SER A 551 -26.73 15.26 -6.19
CA SER A 551 -28.01 15.85 -6.64
C SER A 551 -27.94 16.42 -8.06
N GLY A 552 -26.75 16.72 -8.57
CA GLY A 552 -26.57 17.35 -9.87
C GLY A 552 -27.31 18.70 -9.92
N GLY A 553 -28.06 18.93 -11.00
CA GLY A 553 -28.91 20.11 -11.20
C GLY A 553 -30.38 19.97 -10.75
N GLN A 554 -30.74 18.85 -10.10
CA GLN A 554 -32.11 18.61 -9.63
C GLN A 554 -32.52 19.63 -8.56
N SER A 555 -33.83 19.87 -8.39
CA SER A 555 -34.35 20.65 -7.25
C SER A 555 -34.14 19.91 -5.91
N GLU A 556 -34.32 20.61 -4.78
CA GLU A 556 -34.26 19.99 -3.44
C GLU A 556 -35.31 18.86 -3.32
N VAL A 557 -36.52 19.11 -3.82
CA VAL A 557 -37.63 18.13 -3.78
C VAL A 557 -37.44 17.00 -4.80
N GLU A 558 -37.03 17.28 -6.05
CA GLU A 558 -36.77 16.24 -7.06
C GLU A 558 -35.69 15.25 -6.56
N ALA A 559 -34.58 15.75 -6.03
CA ALA A 559 -33.50 14.91 -5.50
C ALA A 559 -33.96 14.03 -4.33
N THR A 560 -34.86 14.54 -3.49
CA THR A 560 -35.45 13.80 -2.35
C THR A 560 -36.42 12.72 -2.83
N LEU A 561 -37.31 13.05 -3.77
CA LEU A 561 -38.29 12.11 -4.34
C LEU A 561 -37.62 10.96 -5.11
N ASN A 562 -36.60 11.26 -5.92
CA ASN A 562 -35.87 10.24 -6.67
C ASN A 562 -35.12 9.29 -5.74
N LEU A 563 -34.49 9.81 -4.68
CA LEU A 563 -33.87 8.98 -3.65
C LEU A 563 -34.88 8.10 -2.92
N ASN A 564 -36.06 8.65 -2.60
CA ASN A 564 -37.14 7.92 -1.95
C ASN A 564 -37.61 6.74 -2.81
N ALA A 565 -37.88 6.98 -4.09
CA ALA A 565 -38.30 5.95 -5.03
C ALA A 565 -37.26 4.81 -5.16
N MET A 566 -35.95 5.12 -5.11
CA MET A 566 -34.90 4.10 -5.13
C MET A 566 -34.90 3.21 -3.88
N ASN A 567 -35.27 3.74 -2.72
CA ASN A 567 -35.28 3.02 -1.44
C ASN A 567 -36.61 2.32 -1.12
N GLN A 568 -37.63 2.48 -1.96
CA GLN A 568 -38.88 1.71 -1.88
C GLN A 568 -38.74 0.27 -2.38
N SER A 569 -37.56 -0.11 -2.89
CA SER A 569 -37.21 -1.49 -3.24
C SER A 569 -35.93 -1.93 -2.49
N PRO A 570 -35.79 -3.22 -2.16
CA PRO A 570 -34.57 -3.73 -1.55
C PRO A 570 -33.33 -3.51 -2.44
N ASN A 571 -32.25 -3.03 -1.82
CA ASN A 571 -30.97 -2.81 -2.48
C ASN A 571 -29.86 -3.59 -1.74
N PRO A 572 -28.90 -4.19 -2.46
CA PRO A 572 -27.75 -4.84 -1.83
C PRO A 572 -26.76 -3.81 -1.25
N TRP A 573 -26.84 -2.54 -1.66
CA TRP A 573 -26.04 -1.43 -1.16
C TRP A 573 -26.87 -0.50 -0.28
N HIS A 574 -26.22 0.26 0.59
CA HIS A 574 -26.84 1.40 1.25
C HIS A 574 -27.00 2.57 0.25
N VAL A 575 -28.21 2.78 -0.26
CA VAL A 575 -28.53 3.86 -1.19
C VAL A 575 -28.94 5.12 -0.41
N SER A 576 -28.10 6.15 -0.48
CA SER A 576 -28.25 7.41 0.27
C SER A 576 -27.80 8.60 -0.58
N PHE A 577 -27.54 9.73 0.07
CA PHE A 577 -27.25 11.02 -0.56
C PHE A 577 -25.87 11.56 -0.19
N SER A 578 -25.26 12.30 -1.11
CA SER A 578 -24.14 13.21 -0.88
C SER A 578 -24.44 14.54 -1.56
N TYR A 579 -25.25 15.35 -0.90
CA TYR A 579 -25.89 16.51 -1.51
C TYR A 579 -25.23 17.82 -1.11
N ALA A 580 -25.08 18.71 -2.09
CA ALA A 580 -24.65 20.09 -1.91
C ALA A 580 -25.86 21.02 -2.06
N ARG A 581 -26.16 21.43 -3.30
CA ARG A 581 -27.30 22.31 -3.61
C ARG A 581 -28.63 21.81 -3.03
N ALA A 582 -28.89 20.51 -3.09
CA ALA A 582 -30.15 19.92 -2.59
C ALA A 582 -30.32 19.96 -1.04
N LEU A 583 -29.27 20.34 -0.30
CA LEU A 583 -29.32 20.56 1.16
C LEU A 583 -29.10 22.03 1.55
N GLN A 584 -28.59 22.86 0.65
CA GLN A 584 -28.04 24.17 0.98
C GLN A 584 -28.79 25.35 0.36
N ASN A 585 -29.56 25.15 -0.71
CA ASN A 585 -30.11 26.27 -1.48
C ASN A 585 -31.13 27.08 -0.66
N THR A 586 -32.08 26.41 0.00
CA THR A 586 -33.01 27.08 0.91
C THR A 586 -32.29 27.71 2.09
N VAL A 587 -31.27 27.03 2.66
CA VAL A 587 -30.47 27.54 3.78
C VAL A 587 -29.82 28.88 3.44
N LEU A 588 -29.17 28.96 2.29
CA LEU A 588 -28.47 30.16 1.84
C LEU A 588 -29.45 31.33 1.63
N LYS A 589 -30.61 31.06 1.02
CA LYS A 589 -31.68 32.05 0.82
C LYS A 589 -32.36 32.49 2.12
N THR A 590 -32.45 31.62 3.12
CA THR A 590 -32.98 32.01 4.44
C THR A 590 -31.96 32.84 5.20
N TRP A 591 -30.67 32.53 5.10
CA TRP A 591 -29.63 33.24 5.81
C TRP A 591 -29.41 34.67 5.30
N GLN A 592 -29.31 34.87 3.98
CA GLN A 592 -29.03 36.18 3.33
C GLN A 592 -27.76 36.89 3.86
N GLY A 593 -26.87 36.19 4.57
CA GLY A 593 -25.69 36.80 5.18
C GLY A 593 -25.92 37.48 6.54
N HIS A 594 -27.14 37.43 7.06
CA HIS A 594 -27.53 38.16 8.27
C HIS A 594 -27.41 37.28 9.53
N PRO A 595 -26.66 37.69 10.58
CA PRO A 595 -26.50 36.93 11.82
C PRO A 595 -27.82 36.57 12.51
N GLU A 596 -28.83 37.44 12.46
CA GLU A 596 -30.16 37.23 13.02
C GLU A 596 -30.94 36.08 12.35
N ASN A 597 -30.56 35.70 11.12
CA ASN A 597 -31.22 34.62 10.37
C ASN A 597 -30.55 33.26 10.55
N VAL A 598 -29.48 33.16 11.34
CA VAL A 598 -28.72 31.90 11.51
C VAL A 598 -29.63 30.78 12.02
N GLU A 599 -30.43 31.01 13.06
CA GLU A 599 -31.31 29.98 13.62
C GLU A 599 -32.37 29.51 12.60
N ALA A 600 -32.97 30.44 11.86
CA ALA A 600 -33.94 30.11 10.82
C ALA A 600 -33.31 29.28 9.69
N ALA A 601 -32.09 29.63 9.27
CA ALA A 601 -31.35 28.89 8.24
C ALA A 601 -30.90 27.49 8.71
N GLN A 602 -30.47 27.35 9.98
CA GLN A 602 -30.16 26.06 10.59
C GLN A 602 -31.41 25.16 10.66
N LYS A 603 -32.56 25.72 11.01
CA LYS A 603 -33.84 25.00 10.98
C LYS A 603 -34.19 24.54 9.56
N ALA A 604 -33.96 25.38 8.55
CA ALA A 604 -34.18 25.01 7.15
C ALA A 604 -33.26 23.84 6.71
N LEU A 605 -32.00 23.84 7.17
CA LEU A 605 -31.06 22.74 6.93
C LEU A 605 -31.59 21.44 7.54
N LEU A 606 -32.03 21.46 8.80
CA LEU A 606 -32.58 20.27 9.48
C LEU A 606 -33.81 19.73 8.76
N VAL A 607 -34.70 20.60 8.28
CA VAL A 607 -35.89 20.18 7.52
C VAL A 607 -35.47 19.41 6.26
N ARG A 608 -34.51 19.92 5.49
CA ARG A 608 -34.01 19.23 4.29
C ARG A 608 -33.22 17.96 4.63
N ALA A 609 -32.41 17.98 5.69
CA ALA A 609 -31.65 16.81 6.13
C ALA A 609 -32.60 15.67 6.57
N LYS A 610 -33.66 16.00 7.33
CA LYS A 610 -34.71 15.06 7.73
C LYS A 610 -35.50 14.52 6.55
N ALA A 611 -35.84 15.35 5.57
CA ALA A 611 -36.52 14.91 4.35
C ALA A 611 -35.67 13.86 3.59
N ASN A 612 -34.38 14.11 3.42
CA ASN A 612 -33.46 13.17 2.77
C ASN A 612 -33.19 11.90 3.59
N SER A 613 -33.18 12.01 4.93
CA SER A 613 -33.18 10.87 5.86
C SER A 613 -34.40 9.96 5.64
N LEU A 614 -35.60 10.53 5.60
CA LEU A 614 -36.82 9.78 5.33
C LEU A 614 -36.83 9.16 3.92
N ALA A 615 -36.27 9.85 2.94
CA ALA A 615 -36.11 9.33 1.58
C ALA A 615 -35.13 8.16 1.53
N GLN A 616 -34.03 8.21 2.30
CA GLN A 616 -33.12 7.07 2.45
C GLN A 616 -33.86 5.85 3.02
N LEU A 617 -34.84 6.06 3.90
CA LEU A 617 -35.65 4.99 4.47
C LEU A 617 -36.85 4.57 3.58
N GLY A 618 -37.05 5.22 2.42
CA GLY A 618 -38.19 4.96 1.53
C GLY A 618 -39.54 5.42 2.10
N ARG A 619 -39.53 6.37 3.04
CA ARG A 619 -40.70 6.82 3.83
C ARG A 619 -41.03 8.30 3.66
N TYR A 620 -40.45 8.96 2.68
CA TYR A 620 -40.69 10.39 2.44
C TYR A 620 -41.98 10.63 1.64
N SER A 621 -42.71 11.68 2.02
CA SER A 621 -43.86 12.23 1.28
C SER A 621 -43.61 13.72 1.03
N ALA A 622 -43.97 14.21 -0.16
CA ALA A 622 -43.83 15.62 -0.54
C ALA A 622 -45.05 16.49 -0.16
N GLU A 623 -45.99 15.96 0.62
CA GLU A 623 -47.12 16.73 1.13
C GLU A 623 -46.65 17.91 1.99
N GLY A 624 -47.07 19.14 1.63
CA GLY A 624 -46.71 20.36 2.36
C GLY A 624 -45.39 21.04 1.95
N GLU A 625 -44.71 20.56 0.89
CA GLU A 625 -43.48 21.17 0.39
C GLU A 625 -43.73 22.53 -0.30
N ASN A 626 -42.88 23.52 0.01
CA ASN A 626 -42.92 24.87 -0.56
C ASN A 626 -42.58 24.85 -2.06
N GLU A 627 -43.28 25.65 -2.86
CA GLU A 627 -43.05 25.80 -4.31
C GLU A 627 -41.61 26.19 -4.68
N GLU A 628 -40.93 26.95 -3.82
CA GLU A 628 -39.53 27.31 -4.07
C GLU A 628 -38.57 26.12 -4.02
N ALA A 629 -38.82 25.14 -3.15
CA ALA A 629 -38.01 23.93 -3.03
C ALA A 629 -38.19 22.99 -4.25
N LYS A 630 -39.27 23.18 -5.02
CA LYS A 630 -39.58 22.42 -6.24
C LYS A 630 -38.85 22.94 -7.48
N LYS A 631 -38.33 24.18 -7.47
CA LYS A 631 -37.66 24.79 -8.63
C LYS A 631 -36.29 24.13 -8.91
N GLY A 632 -36.07 23.73 -10.17
CA GLY A 632 -34.81 23.13 -10.63
C GLY A 632 -33.61 24.06 -10.46
N MET A 633 -32.42 23.48 -10.28
CA MET A 633 -31.17 24.20 -9.97
C MET A 633 -30.09 24.03 -11.05
N PHE A 634 -30.47 23.54 -12.24
CA PHE A 634 -29.57 23.34 -13.35
C PHE A 634 -29.03 24.67 -13.89
N VAL A 635 -27.74 24.67 -14.23
CA VAL A 635 -27.06 25.79 -14.90
C VAL A 635 -26.23 25.17 -16.02
N LYS A 636 -26.48 25.57 -17.26
CA LYS A 636 -25.79 25.05 -18.44
C LYS A 636 -24.28 25.33 -18.34
N GLY A 637 -23.46 24.30 -18.56
CA GLY A 637 -22.00 24.43 -18.50
C GLY A 637 -21.45 24.78 -17.11
N TYR A 638 -22.13 24.40 -16.03
CA TYR A 638 -21.70 24.71 -14.66
C TYR A 638 -20.33 24.07 -14.34
N THR A 639 -19.36 24.91 -13.99
CA THR A 639 -18.04 24.49 -13.51
C THR A 639 -17.90 24.77 -12.02
N TYR A 640 -17.51 23.73 -11.27
CA TYR A 640 -17.23 23.81 -9.82
C TYR A 640 -15.94 24.60 -9.59
#